data_AF-A0A7Y8FXZ8-F1
#
_entry.id   AF-A0A7Y8FXZ8-F1
#
_cell.length_a   1.000
_cell.length_b   1.000
_cell.length_c   1.000
_cell.angle_alpha   90.00
_cell.angle_beta   90.00
_cell.angle_gamma   90.00
#
_symmetry.space_group_name_H-M   'P 1'
#
loop_
_entity.id
_entity.type
_entity.pdbx_description
1 polymer ?
#
loop_
_entity_poly.entity_id
_entity_poly.type
_entity_poly.pdbx_seq_one_letter_code
_entity_poly.pdbx_strand_id
1 'polypeptide(L)'
;MEKTLTIIKEMQCLPFYPITAIPRDVLELMQRSFDALATRSNTKAGNLIPVFDAYCHVTATPITYLSLSNAGFEKVIQGFLGALDGDSLVPVGYQARREYQRSFVKLMIKMREEIPMLPELTTADWQPKLYQHVWQEMQHHLDPIAVRYWNGWTVQGRNGKNGYVPIAYLWNSHGHEFAESVYEHYSNNMSKKLSPSHSDFNTFVYYLANNEERWPISTFQNPVEIRRLFVDFMFHSFTQALENGTDLDNRSRSYSKFVFSMDEVFLQSGIWAKPFSGALPRPISKSTSGTKTNTKQKADGTVVKDKLITEVPIHLTDSEAIEILFKNIHEDNALVLKWARHRLQKAKEAYEACVERGQRGTVITGGNSNAKTIDEIGAENICATFLKKGITYFKNNLKSILGKAPKGEAYKLLGIPSVETVFALQMLLIHGHPDVTDAFFLGLELYDKRGDLTALTKTESGAYQLTGYKDRAGGHNSERKILLSDEETEWVQLTLSMNQVLRDELRAAGNDEWRYMFLHTAGRFATPSKPESIKLNDKTIKFRREMVEEFMVLGNRSEFATVRFISRLSVTAFRASAAVEIFLRDHDVEEMARALGHKGYTSTLLSSYLPEPILAFFQTRWIRLFQRGIICRAMKDSPRLLEVAHFASMEELHKFLENHALREIPEHLQNPDYLKTPAAAAAANDSDADKPGQVIVSIDTGVLTALLSLKAAVVEATKTNPTGRQLCSKAIYWARFTDLVVKDIEEGLDSDLIDHLEAAQHHVNASHMEDLIYATAS
;
A
#
# COMPACT_ATOMS: atom_id res chain seq x y z
N MET A 1 -9.51 42.77 11.05
CA MET A 1 -9.09 42.58 9.64
C MET A 1 -9.94 41.46 9.08
N GLU A 2 -10.95 41.79 8.28
CA GLU A 2 -11.59 40.79 7.43
C GLU A 2 -10.49 40.16 6.55
N LYS A 3 -10.39 38.84 6.55
CA LYS A 3 -9.46 38.13 5.67
C LYS A 3 -9.87 38.45 4.23
N THR A 4 -9.07 39.22 3.52
CA THR A 4 -9.24 39.44 2.08
C THR A 4 -9.29 38.07 1.40
N LEU A 5 -10.33 37.82 0.60
CA LEU A 5 -10.51 36.54 -0.10
C LEU A 5 -9.32 36.30 -1.04
N THR A 6 -8.64 35.16 -0.88
CA THR A 6 -7.63 34.69 -1.83
C THR A 6 -8.31 33.97 -3.00
N ILE A 7 -8.07 34.41 -4.24
CA ILE A 7 -8.70 33.88 -5.46
C ILE A 7 -8.24 32.43 -5.71
N ILE A 8 -6.93 32.22 -5.97
CA ILE A 8 -6.37 30.89 -6.14
C ILE A 8 -5.96 30.36 -4.77
N LYS A 9 -6.80 29.55 -4.11
CA LYS A 9 -6.54 29.11 -2.73
C LYS A 9 -5.29 28.25 -2.57
N GLU A 10 -4.96 27.43 -3.57
CA GLU A 10 -3.83 26.49 -3.50
C GLU A 10 -3.20 26.30 -4.89
N MET A 11 -1.88 26.39 -5.01
CA MET A 11 -1.19 26.30 -6.31
C MET A 11 -1.31 24.93 -6.98
N GLN A 12 -1.59 23.89 -6.20
CA GLN A 12 -1.76 22.52 -6.63
C GLN A 12 -3.02 22.31 -7.48
N CYS A 13 -3.99 23.25 -7.43
CA CYS A 13 -5.20 23.15 -8.24
C CYS A 13 -4.99 23.59 -9.70
N LEU A 14 -3.97 24.41 -9.99
CA LEU A 14 -3.77 25.02 -11.31
C LEU A 14 -3.70 24.04 -12.50
N PRO A 15 -3.10 22.83 -12.38
CA PRO A 15 -3.13 21.84 -13.46
C PRO A 15 -4.54 21.36 -13.85
N PHE A 16 -5.55 21.62 -13.02
CA PHE A 16 -6.94 21.25 -13.25
C PHE A 16 -7.77 22.36 -13.91
N TYR A 17 -7.12 23.45 -14.34
CA TYR A 17 -7.74 24.55 -15.06
C TYR A 17 -7.23 24.59 -16.51
N PRO A 18 -8.11 24.66 -17.51
CA PRO A 18 -7.70 25.03 -18.86
C PRO A 18 -7.35 26.52 -18.89
N ILE A 19 -6.44 26.90 -19.80
CA ILE A 19 -6.13 28.30 -20.10
C ILE A 19 -7.22 28.81 -21.04
N THR A 20 -8.00 29.80 -20.60
CA THR A 20 -9.19 30.27 -21.35
C THR A 20 -9.20 31.76 -21.64
N ALA A 21 -8.55 32.59 -20.82
CA ALA A 21 -8.51 34.03 -21.01
C ALA A 21 -7.39 34.47 -21.97
N ILE A 22 -6.33 33.66 -22.08
CA ILE A 22 -5.23 33.90 -23.02
C ILE A 22 -5.50 33.11 -24.32
N PRO A 23 -5.60 33.77 -25.49
CA PRO A 23 -5.83 33.09 -26.75
C PRO A 23 -4.59 32.29 -27.18
N ARG A 24 -4.81 31.26 -28.01
CA ARG A 24 -3.80 30.25 -28.35
C ARG A 24 -2.52 30.85 -28.96
N ASP A 25 -2.64 31.83 -29.83
CA ASP A 25 -1.52 32.52 -30.48
C ASP A 25 -0.63 33.28 -29.47
N VAL A 26 -1.25 33.99 -28.51
CA VAL A 26 -0.56 34.67 -27.43
C VAL A 26 0.05 33.66 -26.45
N LEU A 27 -0.67 32.57 -26.14
CA LEU A 27 -0.17 31.51 -25.29
C LEU A 27 1.09 30.85 -25.87
N GLU A 28 1.07 30.52 -27.17
CA GLU A 28 2.22 29.97 -27.89
C GLU A 28 3.40 30.94 -27.89
N LEU A 29 3.16 32.25 -28.02
CA LEU A 29 4.19 33.30 -27.88
C LEU A 29 4.76 33.36 -26.45
N MET A 30 3.91 33.32 -25.43
CA MET A 30 4.34 33.34 -24.03
C MET A 30 5.17 32.10 -23.70
N GLN A 31 4.74 30.92 -24.14
CA GLN A 31 5.45 29.65 -23.91
C GLN A 31 6.82 29.65 -24.58
N ARG A 32 6.92 29.97 -25.88
CA ARG A 32 8.23 30.01 -26.57
C ARG A 32 9.18 31.05 -25.98
N SER A 33 8.64 32.20 -25.57
CA SER A 33 9.43 33.26 -24.91
C SER A 33 9.94 32.81 -23.54
N PHE A 34 9.10 32.10 -22.79
CA PHE A 34 9.48 31.56 -21.48
C PHE A 34 10.51 30.44 -21.59
N ASP A 35 10.37 29.55 -22.58
CA ASP A 35 11.31 28.47 -22.87
C ASP A 35 12.68 29.02 -23.29
N ALA A 36 12.71 30.08 -24.08
CA ALA A 36 13.95 30.78 -24.44
C ALA A 36 14.69 31.38 -23.23
N LEU A 37 13.96 31.69 -22.15
CA LEU A 37 14.52 32.19 -20.89
C LEU A 37 14.90 31.07 -19.90
N ALA A 38 14.51 29.82 -20.18
CA ALA A 38 14.56 28.74 -19.20
C ALA A 38 16.00 28.42 -18.75
N THR A 39 16.31 28.83 -17.51
CA THR A 39 17.50 28.42 -16.75
C THR A 39 17.06 27.58 -15.54
N ARG A 40 18.00 26.93 -14.83
CA ARG A 40 17.69 26.16 -13.60
C ARG A 40 16.91 26.96 -12.54
N SER A 41 16.90 28.30 -12.57
CA SER A 41 16.12 29.15 -11.66
C SER A 41 14.66 29.39 -12.10
N ASN A 42 14.33 29.33 -13.40
CA ASN A 42 12.99 29.66 -13.92
C ASN A 42 11.95 28.55 -13.67
N THR A 43 12.39 27.33 -13.35
CA THR A 43 11.52 26.19 -13.00
C THR A 43 10.60 26.46 -11.80
N LYS A 44 10.96 27.43 -10.94
CA LYS A 44 10.13 27.84 -9.78
C LYS A 44 8.90 28.69 -10.14
N ALA A 45 8.84 29.22 -11.37
CA ALA A 45 7.73 30.03 -11.89
C ALA A 45 6.91 29.29 -12.96
N GLY A 46 6.93 27.95 -12.99
CA GLY A 46 6.21 27.16 -14.01
C GLY A 46 4.70 27.41 -14.07
N ASN A 47 4.10 27.92 -12.99
CA ASN A 47 2.68 28.26 -12.93
C ASN A 47 2.40 29.74 -13.30
N LEU A 48 3.39 30.49 -13.79
CA LEU A 48 3.25 31.92 -14.08
C LEU A 48 2.15 32.19 -15.11
N ILE A 49 2.14 31.43 -16.21
CA ILE A 49 1.13 31.60 -17.27
C ILE A 49 -0.28 31.29 -16.76
N PRO A 50 -0.54 30.14 -16.08
CA PRO A 50 -1.84 29.90 -15.43
C PRO A 50 -2.27 30.99 -14.43
N VAL A 51 -1.35 31.54 -13.64
CA VAL A 51 -1.67 32.63 -12.69
C VAL A 51 -2.01 33.92 -13.43
N PHE A 52 -1.35 34.20 -14.56
CA PHE A 52 -1.68 35.34 -15.42
C PHE A 52 -3.04 35.15 -16.13
N ASP A 53 -3.34 33.94 -16.61
CA ASP A 53 -4.65 33.60 -17.17
C ASP A 53 -5.77 33.84 -16.15
N ALA A 54 -5.57 33.40 -14.91
CA ALA A 54 -6.50 33.66 -13.83
C ALA A 54 -6.72 35.15 -13.57
N TYR A 55 -5.64 35.94 -13.54
CA TYR A 55 -5.72 37.39 -13.41
C TYR A 55 -6.52 38.04 -14.54
N CYS A 56 -6.26 37.67 -15.80
CA CYS A 56 -7.00 38.19 -16.96
C CYS A 56 -8.48 37.82 -16.90
N HIS A 57 -8.79 36.58 -16.50
CA HIS A 57 -10.16 36.11 -16.35
C HIS A 57 -10.93 36.88 -15.27
N VAL A 58 -10.38 37.00 -14.05
CA VAL A 58 -11.08 37.66 -12.92
C VAL A 58 -11.22 39.17 -13.07
N THR A 59 -10.34 39.78 -13.86
CA THR A 59 -10.42 41.22 -14.20
C THR A 59 -11.24 41.50 -15.45
N ALA A 60 -11.77 40.45 -16.10
CA ALA A 60 -12.44 40.54 -17.40
C ALA A 60 -11.61 41.32 -18.45
N THR A 61 -10.28 41.19 -18.40
CA THR A 61 -9.36 41.90 -19.29
C THR A 61 -9.14 41.07 -20.57
N PRO A 62 -9.62 41.51 -21.74
CA PRO A 62 -9.42 40.78 -22.97
C PRO A 62 -7.95 40.83 -23.41
N ILE A 63 -7.36 39.65 -23.63
CA ILE A 63 -6.02 39.51 -24.20
C ILE A 63 -6.16 39.07 -25.65
N THR A 64 -5.54 39.80 -26.56
CA THR A 64 -5.39 39.45 -27.97
C THR A 64 -4.02 39.88 -28.45
N TYR A 65 -3.55 39.35 -29.57
CA TYR A 65 -2.30 39.84 -30.18
C TYR A 65 -2.32 41.36 -30.43
N LEU A 66 -3.49 41.92 -30.76
CA LEU A 66 -3.70 43.36 -30.91
C LEU A 66 -3.64 44.12 -29.58
N SER A 67 -4.20 43.57 -28.50
CA SER A 67 -4.16 44.22 -27.19
C SER A 67 -2.73 44.33 -26.67
N LEU A 68 -1.85 43.37 -26.97
CA LEU A 68 -0.42 43.44 -26.62
C LEU A 68 0.28 44.65 -27.25
N SER A 69 -0.20 45.12 -28.41
CA SER A 69 0.33 46.30 -29.11
C SER A 69 -0.37 47.62 -28.70
N ASN A 70 -1.30 47.58 -27.75
CA ASN A 70 -2.05 48.75 -27.29
C ASN A 70 -1.40 49.34 -26.04
N ALA A 71 -1.28 50.68 -25.98
CA ALA A 71 -0.76 51.40 -24.81
C ALA A 71 -1.52 51.07 -23.51
N GLY A 72 -2.82 50.73 -23.59
CA GLY A 72 -3.62 50.30 -22.44
C GLY A 72 -3.14 48.99 -21.78
N PHE A 73 -2.34 48.18 -22.47
CA PHE A 73 -1.79 46.94 -21.93
C PHE A 73 -0.80 47.18 -20.79
N GLU A 74 -0.21 48.37 -20.70
CA GLU A 74 0.66 48.74 -19.58
C GLU A 74 -0.09 48.64 -18.24
N LYS A 75 -1.35 49.09 -18.16
CA LYS A 75 -2.17 48.97 -16.94
C LYS A 75 -2.43 47.51 -16.56
N VAL A 76 -2.48 46.60 -17.55
CA VAL A 76 -2.63 45.15 -17.33
C VAL A 76 -1.37 44.55 -16.70
N ILE A 77 -0.20 44.91 -17.23
CA ILE A 77 1.11 44.51 -16.68
C ILE A 77 1.26 45.00 -15.25
N GLN A 78 1.01 46.29 -15.02
CA GLN A 78 1.11 46.92 -13.70
C GLN A 78 0.16 46.25 -12.70
N GLY A 79 -1.11 46.07 -13.07
CA GLY A 79 -2.10 45.41 -12.21
C GLY A 79 -1.70 43.98 -11.85
N PHE A 80 -1.17 43.19 -12.79
CA PHE A 80 -0.69 41.84 -12.49
C PHE A 80 0.53 41.84 -11.56
N LEU A 81 1.51 42.71 -11.79
CA LEU A 81 2.67 42.86 -10.91
C LEU A 81 2.26 43.29 -9.49
N GLY A 82 1.25 44.15 -9.37
CA GLY A 82 0.64 44.54 -8.09
C GLY A 82 -0.13 43.40 -7.42
N ALA A 83 -0.82 42.56 -8.20
CA ALA A 83 -1.54 41.40 -7.67
C ALA A 83 -0.60 40.37 -7.01
N LEU A 84 0.65 40.30 -7.46
CA LEU A 84 1.70 39.45 -6.91
C LEU A 84 2.35 40.00 -5.62
N ASP A 85 2.09 41.25 -5.20
CA ASP A 85 2.65 41.80 -3.95
C ASP A 85 1.97 41.20 -2.71
N GLY A 86 0.69 40.83 -2.82
CA GLY A 86 -0.14 40.29 -1.74
C GLY A 86 -0.37 38.78 -1.82
N ASP A 87 -1.28 38.28 -0.98
CA ASP A 87 -1.83 36.92 -1.01
C ASP A 87 -3.26 36.86 -1.60
N SER A 88 -3.79 37.99 -2.06
CA SER A 88 -5.16 38.08 -2.59
C SER A 88 -5.37 37.36 -3.92
N LEU A 89 -4.38 37.36 -4.84
CA LEU A 89 -4.46 36.55 -6.05
C LEU A 89 -3.98 35.12 -5.78
N VAL A 90 -2.83 34.98 -5.12
CA VAL A 90 -2.14 33.70 -4.91
C VAL A 90 -1.38 33.64 -3.56
N PRO A 91 -1.52 32.58 -2.75
CA PRO A 91 -1.01 32.52 -1.37
C PRO A 91 0.40 31.92 -1.31
N VAL A 92 1.34 32.51 -2.05
CA VAL A 92 2.75 32.10 -2.01
C VAL A 92 3.57 33.00 -1.08
N GLY A 93 4.68 32.49 -0.54
CA GLY A 93 5.56 33.26 0.34
C GLY A 93 6.33 34.37 -0.39
N TYR A 94 6.86 35.34 0.37
CA TYR A 94 7.52 36.54 -0.17
C TYR A 94 8.59 36.24 -1.24
N GLN A 95 9.47 35.26 -1.03
CA GLN A 95 10.50 34.90 -2.01
C GLN A 95 9.90 34.41 -3.33
N ALA A 96 8.83 33.60 -3.28
CA ALA A 96 8.18 33.10 -4.48
C ALA A 96 7.46 34.24 -5.24
N ARG A 97 6.80 35.17 -4.53
CA ARG A 97 6.21 36.37 -5.15
C ARG A 97 7.22 37.17 -5.95
N ARG A 98 8.41 37.40 -5.38
CA ARG A 98 9.50 38.11 -6.06
C ARG A 98 9.98 37.37 -7.31
N GLU A 99 10.09 36.05 -7.26
CA GLU A 99 10.45 35.27 -8.45
C GLU A 99 9.35 35.33 -9.52
N TYR A 100 8.06 35.32 -9.17
CA TYR A 100 6.97 35.51 -10.15
C TYR A 100 7.03 36.88 -10.83
N GLN A 101 7.14 37.97 -10.05
CA GLN A 101 7.28 39.33 -10.59
C GLN A 101 8.51 39.43 -11.52
N ARG A 102 9.64 38.88 -11.07
CA ARG A 102 10.88 38.88 -11.83
C ARG A 102 10.74 38.13 -13.16
N SER A 103 10.18 36.93 -13.11
CA SER A 103 9.98 36.09 -14.29
C SER A 103 8.97 36.70 -15.27
N PHE A 104 7.94 37.37 -14.76
CA PHE A 104 6.94 38.03 -15.62
C PHE A 104 7.53 39.20 -16.41
N VAL A 105 8.28 40.10 -15.78
CA VAL A 105 8.93 41.20 -16.51
C VAL A 105 9.94 40.67 -17.52
N LYS A 106 10.72 39.64 -17.18
CA LYS A 106 11.63 39.00 -18.16
C LYS A 106 10.87 38.44 -19.35
N LEU A 107 9.73 37.79 -19.10
CA LEU A 107 8.86 37.26 -20.14
C LEU A 107 8.37 38.39 -21.06
N MET A 108 7.88 39.50 -20.51
CA MET A 108 7.43 40.65 -21.29
C MET A 108 8.56 41.29 -22.10
N ILE A 109 9.76 41.45 -21.53
CA ILE A 109 10.95 41.95 -22.24
C ILE A 109 11.28 41.04 -23.43
N LYS A 110 11.23 39.71 -23.23
CA LYS A 110 11.51 38.75 -24.29
C LYS A 110 10.45 38.77 -25.38
N MET A 111 9.17 38.84 -25.01
CA MET A 111 8.07 38.95 -25.97
C MET A 111 8.16 40.24 -26.81
N ARG A 112 8.70 41.33 -26.25
CA ARG A 112 8.89 42.59 -26.96
C ARG A 112 9.89 42.51 -28.11
N GLU A 113 10.81 41.54 -28.10
CA GLU A 113 11.68 41.28 -29.25
C GLU A 113 10.87 40.86 -30.50
N GLU A 114 9.72 40.20 -30.29
CA GLU A 114 8.81 39.79 -31.36
C GLU A 114 7.65 40.79 -31.57
N ILE A 115 7.24 41.51 -30.53
CA ILE A 115 6.21 42.56 -30.59
C ILE A 115 6.80 43.88 -30.08
N PRO A 116 7.47 44.68 -30.92
CA PRO A 116 8.13 45.91 -30.50
C PRO A 116 7.21 46.94 -29.82
N MET A 117 5.90 46.89 -30.13
CA MET A 117 4.86 47.76 -29.56
C MET A 117 4.44 47.38 -28.13
N LEU A 118 4.94 46.28 -27.57
CA LEU A 118 4.75 45.98 -26.14
C LEU A 118 5.35 47.09 -25.28
N PRO A 119 4.75 47.40 -24.11
CA PRO A 119 5.31 48.37 -23.16
C PRO A 119 6.78 48.08 -22.81
N GLU A 120 7.56 49.15 -22.73
CA GLU A 120 8.97 49.08 -22.33
C GLU A 120 9.08 48.80 -20.84
N LEU A 121 9.63 47.65 -20.47
CA LEU A 121 9.90 47.31 -19.07
C LEU A 121 11.40 47.19 -18.82
N THR A 122 11.79 47.51 -17.59
CA THR A 122 13.15 47.42 -17.07
C THR A 122 13.19 46.57 -15.80
N THR A 123 14.39 46.35 -15.26
CA THR A 123 14.55 45.68 -13.97
C THR A 123 14.02 46.49 -12.77
N ALA A 124 13.66 47.77 -12.97
CA ALA A 124 13.00 48.58 -11.95
C ALA A 124 11.51 48.25 -11.79
N ASP A 125 10.89 47.59 -12.78
CA ASP A 125 9.45 47.36 -12.80
C ASP A 125 8.98 46.20 -11.90
N TRP A 126 9.87 45.33 -11.45
CA TRP A 126 9.54 44.25 -10.50
C TRP A 126 9.81 44.61 -9.03
N GLN A 127 9.91 45.91 -8.70
CA GLN A 127 10.11 46.34 -7.31
C GLN A 127 8.85 46.09 -6.48
N PRO A 128 8.97 45.63 -5.21
CA PRO A 128 7.81 45.33 -4.39
C PRO A 128 6.95 46.57 -4.17
N LYS A 129 5.64 46.37 -4.15
CA LYS A 129 4.62 47.39 -3.87
C LYS A 129 4.53 48.51 -4.89
N LEU A 130 5.33 48.51 -5.95
CA LEU A 130 5.35 49.56 -6.97
C LEU A 130 3.97 49.75 -7.59
N TYR A 131 3.31 48.65 -7.95
CA TYR A 131 2.01 48.63 -8.62
C TYR A 131 0.86 48.12 -7.74
N GLN A 132 1.08 48.00 -6.42
CA GLN A 132 0.06 47.49 -5.48
C GLN A 132 -1.25 48.30 -5.53
N HIS A 133 -1.15 49.62 -5.70
CA HIS A 133 -2.31 50.51 -5.79
C HIS A 133 -3.20 50.21 -7.01
N VAL A 134 -2.59 49.82 -8.16
CA VAL A 134 -3.32 49.44 -9.37
C VAL A 134 -4.17 48.21 -9.13
N TRP A 135 -3.60 47.21 -8.44
CA TRP A 135 -4.35 46.01 -8.06
C TRP A 135 -5.48 46.31 -7.08
N GLN A 136 -5.23 47.14 -6.06
CA GLN A 136 -6.27 47.52 -5.09
C GLN A 136 -7.49 48.17 -5.75
N GLU A 137 -7.29 49.04 -6.74
CA GLU A 137 -8.37 49.64 -7.54
C GLU A 137 -9.16 48.57 -8.32
N MET A 138 -8.46 47.63 -8.95
CA MET A 138 -9.07 46.55 -9.73
C MET A 138 -9.85 45.54 -8.87
N GLN A 139 -9.43 45.32 -7.62
CA GLN A 139 -10.09 44.39 -6.70
C GLN A 139 -11.56 44.73 -6.43
N HIS A 140 -11.94 46.00 -6.57
CA HIS A 140 -13.33 46.44 -6.38
C HIS A 140 -14.27 46.04 -7.54
N HIS A 141 -13.71 45.60 -8.67
CA HIS A 141 -14.44 45.35 -9.91
C HIS A 141 -14.22 43.93 -10.47
N LEU A 142 -13.78 42.99 -9.62
CA LEU A 142 -13.56 41.60 -10.05
C LEU A 142 -14.89 40.93 -10.41
N ASP A 143 -14.87 40.10 -11.46
CA ASP A 143 -16.01 39.28 -11.83
C ASP A 143 -16.23 38.17 -10.76
N PRO A 144 -17.35 38.19 -10.02
CA PRO A 144 -17.62 37.20 -8.98
C PRO A 144 -17.74 35.78 -9.54
N ILE A 145 -18.21 35.60 -10.78
CA ILE A 145 -18.34 34.28 -11.43
C ILE A 145 -16.94 33.73 -11.75
N ALA A 146 -16.06 34.55 -12.32
CA ALA A 146 -14.66 34.17 -12.56
C ALA A 146 -13.91 33.90 -11.24
N VAL A 147 -14.15 34.69 -10.19
CA VAL A 147 -13.56 34.44 -8.86
C VAL A 147 -14.02 33.08 -8.31
N ARG A 148 -15.30 32.73 -8.49
CA ARG A 148 -15.82 31.41 -8.09
C ARG A 148 -15.20 30.28 -8.91
N TYR A 149 -15.05 30.47 -10.21
CA TYR A 149 -14.41 29.52 -11.12
C TYR A 149 -13.01 29.13 -10.61
N TRP A 150 -12.17 30.10 -10.22
CA TRP A 150 -10.80 29.88 -9.74
C TRP A 150 -10.65 29.41 -8.29
N ASN A 151 -11.74 29.12 -7.57
CA ASN A 151 -11.67 28.84 -6.12
C ASN A 151 -10.98 27.50 -5.74
N GLY A 152 -10.57 26.70 -6.73
CA GLY A 152 -9.66 25.57 -6.55
C GLY A 152 -10.30 24.18 -6.52
N TRP A 153 -11.63 24.07 -6.59
CA TRP A 153 -12.39 22.80 -6.69
C TRP A 153 -11.82 21.67 -5.80
N THR A 154 -11.58 21.99 -4.53
CA THR A 154 -10.90 21.09 -3.59
C THR A 154 -11.88 20.08 -2.99
N VAL A 155 -11.45 18.83 -2.87
CA VAL A 155 -12.21 17.75 -2.24
C VAL A 155 -11.37 17.18 -1.10
N GLN A 156 -11.90 17.19 0.12
CA GLN A 156 -11.18 16.72 1.30
C GLN A 156 -11.83 15.45 1.85
N GLY A 157 -11.04 14.39 2.10
CA GLY A 157 -11.50 13.18 2.79
C GLY A 157 -11.43 13.30 4.32
N ARG A 158 -11.93 12.29 5.06
CA ARG A 158 -11.86 12.27 6.54
C ARG A 158 -10.43 12.31 7.09
N ASN A 159 -9.43 11.90 6.30
CA ASN A 159 -8.02 12.00 6.68
C ASN A 159 -7.44 13.43 6.61
N GLY A 160 -8.25 14.43 6.25
CA GLY A 160 -7.85 15.82 6.12
C GLY A 160 -7.00 16.14 4.88
N LYS A 161 -6.70 15.15 4.02
CA LYS A 161 -5.93 15.39 2.79
C LYS A 161 -6.82 15.99 1.71
N ASN A 162 -6.32 17.05 1.09
CA ASN A 162 -6.95 17.71 -0.05
C ASN A 162 -6.60 16.97 -1.36
N GLY A 163 -7.62 16.70 -2.17
CA GLY A 163 -7.53 16.38 -3.59
C GLY A 163 -8.17 17.51 -4.41
N TYR A 164 -7.89 17.54 -5.71
CA TYR A 164 -8.47 18.53 -6.63
C TYR A 164 -9.08 17.81 -7.83
N VAL A 165 -10.17 18.38 -8.34
CA VAL A 165 -10.94 17.81 -9.45
C VAL A 165 -11.07 18.84 -10.59
N PRO A 166 -11.06 18.41 -11.87
CA PRO A 166 -11.08 19.28 -13.04
C PRO A 166 -12.47 19.87 -13.37
N ILE A 167 -13.20 20.34 -12.35
CA ILE A 167 -14.57 20.89 -12.53
C ILE A 167 -14.58 22.11 -13.46
N ALA A 168 -13.49 22.87 -13.53
CA ALA A 168 -13.31 23.95 -14.49
C ALA A 168 -13.56 23.51 -15.94
N TYR A 169 -13.25 22.27 -16.30
CA TYR A 169 -13.53 21.72 -17.64
C TYR A 169 -15.03 21.52 -17.88
N LEU A 170 -15.79 21.04 -16.87
CA LEU A 170 -17.25 20.97 -16.96
C LEU A 170 -17.88 22.36 -16.99
N TRP A 171 -17.33 23.30 -16.22
CA TRP A 171 -17.82 24.67 -16.19
C TRP A 171 -17.80 25.31 -17.58
N ASN A 172 -16.72 25.09 -18.33
CA ASN A 172 -16.57 25.64 -19.68
C ASN A 172 -17.44 24.91 -20.71
N SER A 173 -17.64 23.59 -20.56
CA SER A 173 -18.33 22.77 -21.56
C SER A 173 -19.84 22.64 -21.35
N HIS A 174 -20.28 22.55 -20.09
CA HIS A 174 -21.67 22.28 -19.70
C HIS A 174 -22.27 23.43 -18.88
N GLY A 175 -21.52 24.52 -18.69
CA GLY A 175 -21.97 25.68 -17.93
C GLY A 175 -21.79 25.56 -16.42
N HIS A 176 -21.80 26.72 -15.76
CA HIS A 176 -21.44 26.85 -14.35
C HIS A 176 -22.44 26.16 -13.39
N GLU A 177 -23.74 26.25 -13.64
CA GLU A 177 -24.76 25.62 -12.79
C GLU A 177 -24.61 24.09 -12.72
N PHE A 178 -24.36 23.45 -13.87
CA PHE A 178 -24.12 22.01 -13.93
C PHE A 178 -22.83 21.62 -13.22
N ALA A 179 -21.75 22.38 -13.45
CA ALA A 179 -20.45 22.14 -12.85
C ALA A 179 -20.48 22.25 -11.30
N GLU A 180 -21.17 23.28 -10.78
CA GLU A 180 -21.39 23.45 -9.33
C GLU A 180 -22.16 22.27 -8.74
N SER A 181 -23.28 21.89 -9.36
CA SER A 181 -24.09 20.77 -8.90
C SER A 181 -23.29 19.47 -8.86
N VAL A 182 -22.50 19.17 -9.91
CA VAL A 182 -21.63 17.98 -9.94
C VAL A 182 -20.59 18.04 -8.82
N TYR A 183 -19.95 19.19 -8.61
CA TYR A 183 -18.92 19.36 -7.59
C TYR A 183 -19.47 19.21 -6.17
N GLU A 184 -20.58 19.86 -5.84
CA GLU A 184 -21.18 19.83 -4.50
C GLU A 184 -21.54 18.41 -4.09
N HIS A 185 -22.24 17.67 -4.96
CA HIS A 185 -22.66 16.30 -4.64
C HIS A 185 -21.47 15.34 -4.57
N TYR A 186 -20.51 15.46 -5.50
CA TYR A 186 -19.32 14.65 -5.47
C TYR A 186 -18.48 14.92 -4.21
N SER A 187 -18.17 16.18 -3.93
CA SER A 187 -17.36 16.57 -2.77
C SER A 187 -18.01 16.17 -1.43
N ASN A 188 -19.33 16.36 -1.29
CA ASN A 188 -20.08 15.97 -0.09
C ASN A 188 -20.10 14.46 0.15
N ASN A 189 -20.08 13.64 -0.90
CA ASN A 189 -19.93 12.19 -0.73
C ASN A 189 -18.50 11.79 -0.42
N MET A 190 -17.52 12.39 -1.12
CA MET A 190 -16.10 12.09 -0.92
C MET A 190 -15.61 12.46 0.48
N SER A 191 -16.18 13.49 1.11
CA SER A 191 -15.86 13.88 2.50
C SER A 191 -16.22 12.82 3.54
N LYS A 192 -17.15 11.91 3.21
CA LYS A 192 -17.51 10.75 4.05
C LYS A 192 -16.47 9.63 3.93
N LYS A 193 -15.65 9.63 2.88
CA LYS A 193 -14.62 8.61 2.62
C LYS A 193 -13.30 8.99 3.30
N LEU A 194 -12.53 8.01 3.77
CA LEU A 194 -11.29 8.28 4.52
C LEU A 194 -10.23 8.94 3.63
N SER A 195 -9.95 8.34 2.47
CA SER A 195 -8.99 8.82 1.49
C SER A 195 -9.52 8.54 0.08
N PRO A 196 -10.44 9.36 -0.44
CA PRO A 196 -11.04 9.14 -1.75
C PRO A 196 -9.98 9.24 -2.87
N SER A 197 -10.11 8.38 -3.89
CA SER A 197 -9.34 8.49 -5.13
C SER A 197 -10.20 9.19 -6.18
N HIS A 198 -9.63 10.17 -6.88
CA HIS A 198 -10.35 10.95 -7.89
C HIS A 198 -9.93 10.65 -9.32
N SER A 199 -8.98 9.73 -9.53
CA SER A 199 -8.38 9.49 -10.86
C SER A 199 -9.44 9.19 -11.94
N ASP A 200 -10.35 8.25 -11.68
CA ASP A 200 -11.37 7.86 -12.64
C ASP A 200 -12.42 8.94 -12.87
N PHE A 201 -12.78 9.68 -11.81
CA PHE A 201 -13.68 10.82 -11.92
C PHE A 201 -13.05 11.95 -12.75
N ASN A 202 -11.76 12.23 -12.56
CA ASN A 202 -11.04 13.23 -13.34
C ASN A 202 -11.00 12.82 -14.82
N THR A 203 -10.68 11.56 -15.12
CA THR A 203 -10.73 11.03 -16.49
C THR A 203 -12.12 11.15 -17.10
N PHE A 204 -13.17 10.86 -16.32
CA PHE A 204 -14.57 11.01 -16.75
C PHE A 204 -14.91 12.48 -17.07
N VAL A 205 -14.52 13.42 -16.22
CA VAL A 205 -14.73 14.85 -16.45
C VAL A 205 -14.02 15.33 -17.72
N TYR A 206 -12.76 14.93 -17.94
CA TYR A 206 -12.05 15.27 -19.18
C TYR A 206 -12.73 14.66 -20.40
N TYR A 207 -13.21 13.42 -20.30
CA TYR A 207 -13.96 12.77 -21.38
C TYR A 207 -15.24 13.54 -21.71
N LEU A 208 -16.02 13.94 -20.70
CA LEU A 208 -17.23 14.75 -20.90
C LEU A 208 -16.92 16.08 -21.57
N ALA A 209 -15.93 16.82 -21.07
CA ALA A 209 -15.57 18.13 -21.61
C ALA A 209 -15.12 18.06 -23.08
N ASN A 210 -14.44 16.98 -23.48
CA ASN A 210 -14.02 16.78 -24.87
C ASN A 210 -15.14 16.24 -25.78
N ASN A 211 -16.33 15.93 -25.25
CA ASN A 211 -17.45 15.33 -25.98
C ASN A 211 -18.78 16.02 -25.65
N GLU A 212 -18.76 17.32 -25.36
CA GLU A 212 -19.93 18.09 -24.89
C GLU A 212 -21.11 18.04 -25.87
N GLU A 213 -20.83 18.12 -27.18
CA GLU A 213 -21.87 18.08 -28.22
C GLU A 213 -22.58 16.71 -28.26
N ARG A 214 -21.84 15.64 -27.97
CA ARG A 214 -22.38 14.27 -27.93
C ARG A 214 -23.12 14.00 -26.63
N TRP A 215 -22.69 14.61 -25.53
CA TRP A 215 -23.21 14.37 -24.18
C TRP A 215 -23.68 15.66 -23.50
N PRO A 216 -24.69 16.37 -24.04
CA PRO A 216 -25.22 17.57 -23.43
C PRO A 216 -25.86 17.28 -22.06
N ILE A 217 -26.15 18.32 -21.28
CA ILE A 217 -26.75 18.20 -19.93
C ILE A 217 -28.01 17.32 -19.91
N SER A 218 -28.81 17.35 -20.99
CA SER A 218 -30.02 16.52 -21.12
C SER A 218 -29.75 15.01 -21.09
N THR A 219 -28.53 14.56 -21.43
CA THR A 219 -28.06 13.18 -21.31
C THR A 219 -28.27 12.63 -19.90
N PHE A 220 -27.96 13.44 -18.89
CA PHE A 220 -28.02 13.03 -17.48
C PHE A 220 -29.45 12.93 -16.95
N GLN A 221 -30.44 13.44 -17.69
CA GLN A 221 -31.86 13.33 -17.36
C GLN A 221 -32.58 12.27 -18.20
N ASN A 222 -31.88 11.57 -19.09
CA ASN A 222 -32.44 10.55 -19.97
C ASN A 222 -31.88 9.14 -19.61
N PRO A 223 -32.73 8.20 -19.16
CA PRO A 223 -32.33 6.83 -18.80
C PRO A 223 -31.57 6.03 -19.87
N VAL A 224 -31.81 6.32 -21.15
CA VAL A 224 -31.15 5.62 -22.27
C VAL A 224 -29.79 6.23 -22.55
N GLU A 225 -29.73 7.56 -22.65
CA GLU A 225 -28.51 8.29 -23.01
C GLU A 225 -27.46 8.20 -21.91
N ILE A 226 -27.85 8.29 -20.63
CA ILE A 226 -26.89 8.11 -19.52
C ILE A 226 -26.25 6.72 -19.54
N ARG A 227 -27.00 5.68 -19.91
CA ARG A 227 -26.44 4.33 -20.07
C ARG A 227 -25.44 4.31 -21.23
N ARG A 228 -25.77 4.93 -22.37
CA ARG A 228 -24.90 5.00 -23.55
C ARG A 228 -23.60 5.74 -23.23
N LEU A 229 -23.68 6.87 -22.52
CA LEU A 229 -22.52 7.63 -22.03
C LEU A 229 -21.56 6.74 -21.23
N PHE A 230 -22.07 6.00 -20.24
CA PHE A 230 -21.19 5.17 -19.41
C PHE A 230 -20.60 3.97 -20.17
N VAL A 231 -21.33 3.40 -21.14
CA VAL A 231 -20.76 2.38 -22.04
C VAL A 231 -19.63 2.98 -22.89
N ASP A 232 -19.84 4.14 -23.50
CA ASP A 232 -18.83 4.77 -24.35
C ASP A 232 -17.61 5.22 -23.54
N PHE A 233 -17.82 5.73 -22.33
CA PHE A 233 -16.73 6.02 -21.40
C PHE A 233 -15.99 4.76 -20.96
N MET A 234 -16.68 3.62 -20.78
CA MET A 234 -16.04 2.34 -20.50
C MET A 234 -15.08 1.97 -21.64
N PHE A 235 -15.54 2.01 -22.89
CA PHE A 235 -14.68 1.74 -24.04
C PHE A 235 -13.47 2.67 -24.09
N HIS A 236 -13.68 3.99 -23.98
CA HIS A 236 -12.58 4.96 -23.94
C HIS A 236 -11.55 4.63 -22.84
N SER A 237 -12.06 4.34 -21.63
CA SER A 237 -11.23 4.07 -20.47
C SER A 237 -10.42 2.78 -20.59
N PHE A 238 -10.97 1.73 -21.20
CA PHE A 238 -10.27 0.45 -21.39
C PHE A 238 -9.32 0.48 -22.58
N THR A 239 -9.64 1.20 -23.66
CA THR A 239 -8.70 1.44 -24.77
C THR A 239 -7.47 2.18 -24.28
N GLN A 240 -7.66 3.26 -23.49
CA GLN A 240 -6.54 4.00 -22.91
C GLN A 240 -5.70 3.14 -21.95
N ALA A 241 -6.34 2.22 -21.21
CA ALA A 241 -5.62 1.28 -20.35
C ALA A 241 -4.74 0.32 -21.16
N LEU A 242 -5.23 -0.19 -22.29
CA LEU A 242 -4.49 -1.07 -23.18
C LEU A 242 -3.29 -0.34 -23.81
N GLU A 243 -3.49 0.88 -24.31
CA GLU A 243 -2.43 1.72 -24.90
C GLU A 243 -1.31 2.03 -23.89
N ASN A 244 -1.68 2.25 -22.62
CA ASN A 244 -0.73 2.52 -21.55
C ASN A 244 -0.10 1.25 -20.93
N GLY A 245 -0.44 0.06 -21.42
CA GLY A 245 0.04 -1.21 -20.85
C GLY A 245 -0.45 -1.47 -19.42
N THR A 246 -1.61 -0.91 -19.04
CA THR A 246 -2.21 -1.12 -17.72
C THR A 246 -2.89 -2.48 -17.65
N ASP A 247 -2.73 -3.16 -16.51
CA ASP A 247 -3.40 -4.43 -16.21
C ASP A 247 -4.94 -4.28 -16.27
N LEU A 248 -5.59 -5.08 -17.13
CA LEU A 248 -7.03 -5.01 -17.41
C LEU A 248 -7.90 -5.49 -16.23
N ASP A 249 -7.41 -6.40 -15.38
CA ASP A 249 -8.12 -6.84 -14.18
C ASP A 249 -8.12 -5.70 -13.15
N ASN A 250 -6.98 -5.04 -12.96
CA ASN A 250 -6.87 -3.86 -12.10
C ASN A 250 -7.73 -2.72 -12.63
N ARG A 251 -7.76 -2.50 -13.95
CA ARG A 251 -8.64 -1.51 -14.59
C ARG A 251 -10.11 -1.82 -14.34
N SER A 252 -10.52 -3.08 -14.50
CA SER A 252 -11.89 -3.55 -14.23
C SER A 252 -12.34 -3.27 -12.80
N ARG A 253 -11.46 -3.51 -11.82
CA ARG A 253 -11.72 -3.20 -10.41
C ARG A 253 -11.84 -1.69 -10.17
N SER A 254 -10.97 -0.88 -10.76
CA SER A 254 -11.00 0.58 -10.61
C SER A 254 -12.28 1.18 -11.20
N TYR A 255 -12.61 0.80 -12.44
CA TYR A 255 -13.81 1.26 -13.12
C TYR A 255 -15.08 0.84 -12.37
N SER A 256 -15.14 -0.38 -11.83
CA SER A 256 -16.28 -0.83 -11.02
C SER A 256 -16.48 0.02 -9.75
N LYS A 257 -15.39 0.43 -9.08
CA LYS A 257 -15.44 1.34 -7.92
C LYS A 257 -15.89 2.75 -8.32
N PHE A 258 -15.44 3.22 -9.48
CA PHE A 258 -15.89 4.49 -10.05
C PHE A 258 -17.41 4.46 -10.31
N VAL A 259 -17.92 3.45 -11.01
CA VAL A 259 -19.36 3.33 -11.28
C VAL A 259 -20.17 3.21 -9.99
N PHE A 260 -19.68 2.45 -9.01
CA PHE A 260 -20.32 2.39 -7.70
C PHE A 260 -20.40 3.78 -7.04
N SER A 261 -19.33 4.57 -7.13
CA SER A 261 -19.33 5.93 -6.58
C SER A 261 -20.27 6.86 -7.35
N MET A 262 -20.33 6.77 -8.68
CA MET A 262 -21.27 7.59 -9.48
C MET A 262 -22.73 7.22 -9.20
N ASP A 263 -23.02 5.93 -9.04
CA ASP A 263 -24.35 5.43 -8.67
C ASP A 263 -24.78 5.97 -7.30
N GLU A 264 -23.92 5.84 -6.29
CA GLU A 264 -24.15 6.34 -4.93
C GLU A 264 -24.34 7.86 -4.89
N VAL A 265 -23.52 8.61 -5.65
CA VAL A 265 -23.54 10.08 -5.62
C VAL A 265 -24.71 10.66 -6.39
N PHE A 266 -24.98 10.16 -7.59
CA PHE A 266 -25.82 10.85 -8.56
C PHE A 266 -27.13 10.13 -8.89
N LEU A 267 -27.14 8.79 -8.93
CA LEU A 267 -28.36 8.04 -9.27
C LEU A 267 -29.25 7.82 -8.05
N GLN A 268 -28.66 7.39 -6.92
CA GLN A 268 -29.41 7.13 -5.69
C GLN A 268 -29.98 8.40 -5.07
N SER A 269 -29.31 9.53 -5.26
CA SER A 269 -29.77 10.86 -4.86
C SER A 269 -30.86 11.44 -5.78
N GLY A 270 -31.08 10.84 -6.96
CA GLY A 270 -32.07 11.31 -7.95
C GLY A 270 -31.62 12.50 -8.79
N ILE A 271 -30.34 12.89 -8.73
CA ILE A 271 -29.79 14.02 -9.50
C ILE A 271 -29.69 13.66 -10.98
N TRP A 272 -29.27 12.43 -11.26
CA TRP A 272 -29.22 11.84 -12.60
C TRP A 272 -30.30 10.78 -12.75
N ALA A 273 -30.79 10.63 -13.97
CA ALA A 273 -31.77 9.62 -14.30
C ALA A 273 -31.23 8.20 -14.10
N LYS A 274 -32.06 7.33 -13.55
CA LYS A 274 -31.74 5.92 -13.38
C LYS A 274 -31.92 5.18 -14.72
N PRO A 275 -30.92 4.43 -15.22
CA PRO A 275 -31.10 3.59 -16.40
C PRO A 275 -32.24 2.58 -16.24
N PHE A 276 -32.90 2.19 -17.33
CA PHE A 276 -33.94 1.15 -17.30
C PHE A 276 -33.45 -0.21 -16.79
N SER A 277 -32.16 -0.52 -16.96
CA SER A 277 -31.51 -1.71 -16.38
C SER A 277 -31.40 -1.66 -14.86
N GLY A 278 -31.75 -0.54 -14.23
CA GLY A 278 -31.68 -0.34 -12.78
C GLY A 278 -30.29 0.04 -12.25
N ALA A 279 -29.23 -0.16 -13.03
CA ALA A 279 -27.86 0.19 -12.67
C ALA A 279 -27.04 0.63 -13.90
N LEU A 280 -25.99 1.42 -13.65
CA LEU A 280 -24.96 1.75 -14.63
C LEU A 280 -24.15 0.52 -15.06
N PRO A 281 -23.63 0.48 -16.30
CA PRO A 281 -22.87 -0.66 -16.81
C PRO A 281 -21.57 -0.87 -16.02
N ARG A 282 -21.30 -2.13 -15.64
CA ARG A 282 -20.10 -2.53 -14.88
C ARG A 282 -19.43 -3.74 -15.53
N PRO A 283 -18.09 -3.75 -15.64
CA PRO A 283 -17.36 -4.92 -16.13
C PRO A 283 -17.39 -6.05 -15.11
N ILE A 284 -17.34 -7.30 -15.58
CA ILE A 284 -17.17 -8.47 -14.71
C ILE A 284 -15.69 -8.52 -14.28
N SER A 285 -15.42 -8.34 -12.99
CA SER A 285 -14.07 -8.46 -12.45
C SER A 285 -13.74 -9.92 -12.18
N LYS A 286 -12.73 -10.48 -12.85
CA LYS A 286 -12.12 -11.75 -12.44
C LYS A 286 -11.05 -11.49 -11.37
N SER A 287 -10.89 -12.41 -10.42
CA SER A 287 -9.79 -12.35 -9.46
C SER A 287 -8.55 -13.00 -10.07
N THR A 288 -7.47 -12.25 -10.20
CA THR A 288 -6.17 -12.80 -10.61
C THR A 288 -5.63 -13.69 -9.48
N SER A 289 -5.26 -14.94 -9.78
CA SER A 289 -4.69 -15.85 -8.77
C SER A 289 -3.39 -15.28 -8.18
N GLY A 290 -3.19 -15.44 -6.86
CA GLY A 290 -1.99 -15.03 -6.15
C GLY A 290 -0.69 -15.59 -6.75
N THR A 291 -0.74 -16.82 -7.28
CA THR A 291 0.36 -17.49 -7.97
C THR A 291 0.81 -16.75 -9.25
N LYS A 292 -0.02 -15.88 -9.83
CA LYS A 292 0.34 -15.07 -11.01
C LYS A 292 0.76 -13.63 -10.65
N THR A 293 0.71 -13.25 -9.38
CA THR A 293 1.09 -11.91 -8.91
C THR A 293 2.55 -11.85 -8.45
N ASN A 294 3.09 -10.64 -8.29
CA ASN A 294 4.45 -10.39 -7.78
C ASN A 294 5.52 -11.12 -8.60
N THR A 295 5.46 -10.99 -9.93
CA THR A 295 6.41 -11.61 -10.86
C THR A 295 7.17 -10.55 -11.64
N LYS A 296 8.48 -10.72 -11.77
CA LYS A 296 9.36 -9.83 -12.54
C LYS A 296 10.21 -10.65 -13.50
N GLN A 297 10.30 -10.21 -14.75
CA GLN A 297 11.22 -10.77 -15.73
C GLN A 297 12.57 -10.04 -15.65
N LYS A 298 13.66 -10.80 -15.57
CA LYS A 298 15.03 -10.31 -15.56
C LYS A 298 15.54 -10.06 -16.98
N ALA A 299 16.64 -9.31 -17.10
CA ALA A 299 17.30 -9.04 -18.37
C ALA A 299 17.79 -10.32 -19.08
N ASP A 300 18.08 -11.37 -18.30
CA ASP A 300 18.45 -12.71 -18.79
C ASP A 300 17.24 -13.58 -19.20
N GLY A 301 16.02 -13.05 -19.12
CA GLY A 301 14.78 -13.76 -19.45
C GLY A 301 14.15 -14.53 -18.29
N THR A 302 14.85 -14.70 -17.16
CA THR A 302 14.35 -15.46 -16.00
C THR A 302 13.20 -14.74 -15.32
N VAL A 303 12.12 -15.46 -15.00
CA VAL A 303 10.99 -14.93 -14.23
C VAL A 303 11.14 -15.29 -12.75
N VAL A 304 11.10 -14.28 -11.89
CA VAL A 304 11.22 -14.43 -10.43
C VAL A 304 9.99 -13.91 -9.72
N LYS A 305 9.69 -14.49 -8.56
CA LYS A 305 8.80 -13.90 -7.55
C LYS A 305 9.54 -12.79 -6.80
N ASP A 306 8.89 -11.64 -6.65
CA ASP A 306 9.46 -10.43 -6.03
C ASP A 306 8.74 -9.96 -4.76
N LYS A 307 7.86 -10.80 -4.21
CA LYS A 307 7.14 -10.51 -2.97
C LYS A 307 8.06 -10.41 -1.74
N LEU A 308 9.04 -11.31 -1.66
CA LEU A 308 10.01 -11.39 -0.56
C LEU A 308 11.20 -10.47 -0.85
N ILE A 309 12.00 -10.18 0.16
CA ILE A 309 13.30 -9.50 -0.04
C ILE A 309 14.18 -10.34 -0.97
N THR A 310 14.23 -11.65 -0.76
CA THR A 310 14.98 -12.59 -1.60
C THR A 310 14.18 -12.93 -2.87
N GLU A 311 14.86 -13.01 -4.01
CA GLU A 311 14.24 -13.42 -5.28
C GLU A 311 14.06 -14.93 -5.33
N VAL A 312 12.87 -15.38 -5.73
CA VAL A 312 12.59 -16.81 -5.92
C VAL A 312 12.31 -17.11 -7.39
N PRO A 313 13.20 -17.80 -8.12
CA PRO A 313 12.95 -18.21 -9.51
C PRO A 313 11.73 -19.13 -9.62
N ILE A 314 10.80 -18.87 -10.55
CA ILE A 314 9.53 -19.63 -10.66
C ILE A 314 9.76 -21.09 -11.08
N HIS A 315 10.81 -21.37 -11.83
CA HIS A 315 11.12 -22.71 -12.35
C HIS A 315 12.19 -23.44 -11.54
N LEU A 316 12.42 -23.03 -10.29
CA LEU A 316 13.41 -23.69 -9.43
C LEU A 316 12.87 -25.06 -8.98
N THR A 317 13.45 -26.14 -9.48
CA THR A 317 13.06 -27.53 -9.15
C THR A 317 14.16 -28.32 -8.44
N ASP A 318 15.40 -27.84 -8.50
CA ASP A 318 16.54 -28.48 -7.89
C ASP A 318 16.52 -28.33 -6.36
N SER A 319 16.60 -29.46 -5.64
CA SER A 319 16.45 -29.49 -4.18
C SER A 319 17.60 -28.78 -3.46
N GLU A 320 18.84 -28.90 -3.97
CA GLU A 320 20.01 -28.21 -3.39
C GLU A 320 19.88 -26.70 -3.58
N ALA A 321 19.42 -26.25 -4.74
CA ALA A 321 19.20 -24.85 -5.03
C ALA A 321 18.05 -24.25 -4.19
N ILE A 322 17.04 -25.04 -3.82
CA ILE A 322 15.97 -24.64 -2.90
C ILE A 322 16.48 -24.53 -1.46
N GLU A 323 17.36 -25.42 -1.01
CA GLU A 323 17.98 -25.31 0.32
C GLU A 323 18.91 -24.09 0.42
N ILE A 324 19.68 -23.79 -0.63
CA ILE A 324 20.45 -22.55 -0.73
C ILE A 324 19.53 -21.33 -0.67
N LEU A 325 18.35 -21.40 -1.30
CA LEU A 325 17.36 -20.33 -1.23
C LEU A 325 16.85 -20.10 0.20
N PHE A 326 16.61 -21.16 0.98
CA PHE A 326 16.19 -21.03 2.38
C PHE A 326 17.26 -20.34 3.22
N LYS A 327 18.52 -20.73 3.02
CA LYS A 327 19.67 -20.06 3.66
C LYS A 327 19.73 -18.58 3.28
N ASN A 328 19.55 -18.26 2.00
CA ASN A 328 19.55 -16.87 1.53
C ASN A 328 18.41 -16.03 2.16
N ILE A 329 17.20 -16.59 2.30
CA ILE A 329 16.07 -15.92 2.95
C ILE A 329 16.43 -15.59 4.41
N HIS A 330 16.98 -16.55 5.14
CA HIS A 330 17.39 -16.35 6.52
C HIS A 330 18.52 -15.31 6.64
N GLU A 331 19.57 -15.39 5.82
CA GLU A 331 20.68 -14.43 5.82
C GLU A 331 20.24 -13.01 5.45
N ASP A 332 19.34 -12.87 4.48
CA ASP A 332 18.76 -11.59 4.08
C ASP A 332 17.94 -10.99 5.22
N ASN A 333 17.10 -11.78 5.90
CA ASN A 333 16.33 -11.32 7.06
C ASN A 333 17.25 -10.91 8.23
N ALA A 334 18.26 -11.73 8.55
CA ALA A 334 19.23 -11.44 9.58
C ALA A 334 20.01 -10.15 9.30
N LEU A 335 20.36 -9.88 8.03
CA LEU A 335 21.03 -8.65 7.63
C LEU A 335 20.15 -7.41 7.87
N VAL A 336 18.84 -7.49 7.58
CA VAL A 336 17.90 -6.40 7.88
C VAL A 336 17.84 -6.13 9.38
N LEU A 337 17.73 -7.17 10.21
CA LEU A 337 17.69 -7.02 11.66
C LEU A 337 18.99 -6.44 12.22
N LYS A 338 20.14 -6.91 11.72
CA LYS A 338 21.46 -6.38 12.10
C LYS A 338 21.57 -4.90 11.76
N TRP A 339 21.15 -4.50 10.56
CA TRP A 339 21.11 -3.10 10.17
C TRP A 339 20.15 -2.28 11.03
N ALA A 340 18.95 -2.78 11.29
CA ALA A 340 17.96 -2.05 12.05
C ALA A 340 18.42 -1.79 13.50
N ARG A 341 19.00 -2.80 14.17
CA ARG A 341 19.62 -2.63 15.50
C ARG A 341 20.76 -1.62 15.46
N HIS A 342 21.66 -1.72 14.49
CA HIS A 342 22.77 -0.77 14.32
C HIS A 342 22.28 0.67 14.14
N ARG A 343 21.26 0.88 13.30
CA ARG A 343 20.70 2.20 13.02
C ARG A 343 20.00 2.80 14.25
N LEU A 344 19.28 1.97 15.02
CA LEU A 344 18.63 2.43 16.25
C LEU A 344 19.67 2.77 17.34
N GLN A 345 20.73 1.98 17.46
CA GLN A 345 21.84 2.25 18.36
C GLN A 345 22.55 3.58 18.04
N LYS A 346 22.85 3.85 16.76
CA LYS A 346 23.40 5.15 16.35
C LYS A 346 22.48 6.33 16.69
N ALA A 347 21.16 6.14 16.55
CA ALA A 347 20.19 7.17 16.91
C ALA A 347 20.14 7.42 18.42
N LYS A 348 20.20 6.34 19.23
CA LYS A 348 20.30 6.40 20.69
C LYS A 348 21.52 7.22 21.12
N GLU A 349 22.71 6.88 20.61
CA GLU A 349 23.96 7.56 20.94
C GLU A 349 23.93 9.05 20.58
N ALA A 350 23.38 9.40 19.41
CA ALA A 350 23.25 10.79 18.98
C ALA A 350 22.26 11.58 19.85
N TYR A 351 21.14 10.96 20.26
CA TYR A 351 20.16 11.55 21.16
C TYR A 351 20.74 11.77 22.56
N GLU A 352 21.36 10.75 23.16
CA GLU A 352 21.97 10.84 24.49
C GLU A 352 23.08 11.89 24.52
N ALA A 353 23.93 11.94 23.49
CA ALA A 353 24.95 12.98 23.35
C ALA A 353 24.35 14.39 23.23
N CYS A 354 23.21 14.55 22.54
CA CYS A 354 22.50 15.82 22.46
C CYS A 354 21.99 16.26 23.84
N VAL A 355 21.35 15.35 24.57
CA VAL A 355 20.82 15.59 25.92
C VAL A 355 21.95 16.00 26.87
N GLU A 356 23.04 15.24 26.90
CA GLU A 356 24.18 15.50 27.78
C GLU A 356 24.86 16.85 27.48
N ARG A 357 25.07 17.17 26.19
CA ARG A 357 25.61 18.47 25.76
C ARG A 357 24.67 19.61 26.11
N GLY A 358 23.38 19.43 25.88
CA GLY A 358 22.37 20.47 26.12
C GLY A 358 22.18 20.81 27.61
N GLN A 359 22.51 19.90 28.52
CA GLN A 359 22.56 20.18 29.96
C GLN A 359 23.67 21.17 30.33
N ARG A 360 24.78 21.15 29.59
CA ARG A 360 25.97 22.01 29.83
C ARG A 360 25.93 23.33 29.04
N GLY A 361 25.09 23.40 28.02
CA GLY A 361 24.99 24.56 27.12
C GLY A 361 24.01 25.64 27.55
N THR A 362 24.09 26.78 26.87
CA THR A 362 23.22 27.94 27.04
C THR A 362 22.32 28.14 25.81
N VAL A 363 21.11 28.67 26.03
CA VAL A 363 20.14 28.90 24.94
C VAL A 363 20.54 30.12 24.12
N ILE A 364 20.56 29.97 22.81
CA ILE A 364 20.92 31.04 21.87
C ILE A 364 19.69 31.89 21.55
N THR A 365 19.68 33.14 22.00
CA THR A 365 18.63 34.14 21.73
C THR A 365 19.04 35.23 20.73
N GLY A 366 20.34 35.33 20.41
CA GLY A 366 20.91 36.32 19.50
C GLY A 366 22.38 36.07 19.19
N GLY A 367 22.70 34.89 18.66
CA GLY A 367 24.07 34.41 18.45
C GLY A 367 24.85 35.11 17.33
N ASN A 368 26.09 34.66 17.14
CA ASN A 368 26.99 35.19 16.12
C ASN A 368 26.48 34.85 14.71
N SER A 369 25.81 35.81 14.08
CA SER A 369 25.26 35.68 12.72
C SER A 369 26.32 35.49 11.61
N ASN A 370 27.61 35.59 11.97
CA ASN A 370 28.74 35.39 11.07
C ASN A 370 29.57 34.15 11.42
N ALA A 371 29.17 33.35 12.41
CA ALA A 371 29.87 32.13 12.78
C ALA A 371 30.05 31.22 11.55
N LYS A 372 31.27 30.75 11.34
CA LYS A 372 31.66 29.92 10.19
C LYS A 372 31.72 28.44 10.56
N THR A 373 31.93 28.12 11.83
CA THR A 373 32.06 26.74 12.31
C THR A 373 31.09 26.46 13.45
N ILE A 374 30.88 25.17 13.74
CA ILE A 374 30.08 24.72 14.89
C ILE A 374 30.78 25.11 16.20
N ASP A 375 32.10 25.03 16.24
CA ASP A 375 32.89 25.32 17.45
C ASP A 375 32.77 26.79 17.87
N GLU A 376 32.68 27.73 16.92
CA GLU A 376 32.43 29.15 17.20
C GLU A 376 31.05 29.42 17.84
N ILE A 377 30.11 28.48 17.70
CA ILE A 377 28.76 28.56 18.28
C ILE A 377 28.69 27.77 19.61
N GLY A 378 29.41 26.65 19.69
CA GLY A 378 29.34 25.67 20.77
C GLY A 378 28.26 24.61 20.50
N ALA A 379 28.66 23.36 20.34
CA ALA A 379 27.74 22.24 20.09
C ALA A 379 26.74 22.06 21.26
N GLU A 380 27.19 22.32 22.49
CA GLU A 380 26.39 22.37 23.70
C GLU A 380 25.29 23.43 23.64
N ASN A 381 25.59 24.62 23.11
CA ASN A 381 24.60 25.69 22.97
C ASN A 381 23.55 25.37 21.90
N ILE A 382 23.96 24.73 20.80
CA ILE A 382 23.04 24.22 19.77
C ILE A 382 22.08 23.19 20.36
N CYS A 383 22.60 22.20 21.10
CA CYS A 383 21.79 21.17 21.74
C CYS A 383 20.85 21.77 22.81
N ALA A 384 21.36 22.66 23.67
CA ALA A 384 20.57 23.34 24.70
C ALA A 384 19.42 24.17 24.10
N THR A 385 19.70 24.85 22.98
CA THR A 385 18.68 25.62 22.25
C THR A 385 17.61 24.70 21.68
N PHE A 386 17.97 23.56 21.10
CA PHE A 386 17.00 22.59 20.59
C PHE A 386 16.13 22.01 21.70
N LEU A 387 16.72 21.51 22.79
CA LEU A 387 15.96 20.90 23.88
C LEU A 387 14.97 21.87 24.55
N LYS A 388 15.30 23.17 24.62
CA LYS A 388 14.49 24.19 25.32
C LYS A 388 13.56 25.02 24.43
N LYS A 389 13.91 25.19 23.15
CA LYS A 389 13.16 26.03 22.18
C LYS A 389 12.64 25.26 20.97
N GLY A 390 13.13 24.04 20.77
CA GLY A 390 12.75 23.12 19.69
C GLY A 390 13.23 23.54 18.29
N ILE A 391 12.91 22.71 17.29
CA ILE A 391 13.37 22.84 15.91
C ILE A 391 12.68 23.99 15.15
N THR A 392 11.45 24.34 15.50
CA THR A 392 10.71 25.43 14.84
C THR A 392 11.35 26.78 15.16
N TYR A 393 11.93 26.92 16.36
CA TYR A 393 12.75 28.08 16.69
C TYR A 393 13.99 28.20 15.79
N PHE A 394 14.67 27.09 15.48
CA PHE A 394 15.76 27.07 14.50
C PHE A 394 15.30 27.49 13.11
N LYS A 395 14.19 26.94 12.64
CA LYS A 395 13.61 27.27 11.32
C LYS A 395 13.43 28.79 11.16
N ASN A 396 12.95 29.46 12.21
CA ASN A 396 12.66 30.90 12.19
C ASN A 396 13.90 31.78 12.45
N ASN A 397 14.90 31.27 13.15
CA ASN A 397 16.07 32.03 13.63
C ASN A 397 17.40 31.47 13.12
N LEU A 398 17.39 30.78 11.99
CA LEU A 398 18.52 29.97 11.53
C LEU A 398 19.82 30.78 11.36
N LYS A 399 19.72 32.00 10.84
CA LYS A 399 20.88 32.88 10.62
C LYS A 399 21.47 33.39 11.93
N SER A 400 20.64 33.71 12.93
CA SER A 400 21.13 34.19 14.23
C SER A 400 21.68 33.05 15.10
N ILE A 401 21.21 31.82 14.89
CA ILE A 401 21.71 30.65 15.63
C ILE A 401 22.98 30.07 14.98
N LEU A 402 22.97 29.87 13.66
CA LEU A 402 24.04 29.13 12.96
C LEU A 402 24.95 30.00 12.09
N GLY A 403 24.60 31.26 11.83
CA GLY A 403 25.37 32.12 10.93
C GLY A 403 25.60 31.48 9.55
N LYS A 404 26.87 31.24 9.22
CA LYS A 404 27.34 30.57 8.00
C LYS A 404 27.82 29.13 8.25
N ALA A 405 27.70 28.60 9.47
CA ALA A 405 28.15 27.26 9.81
C ALA A 405 27.43 26.16 9.02
N PRO A 406 28.06 24.98 8.82
CA PRO A 406 27.46 23.87 8.08
C PRO A 406 26.18 23.34 8.74
N LYS A 407 25.02 23.66 8.13
CA LYS A 407 23.69 23.30 8.65
C LYS A 407 23.49 21.79 8.83
N GLY A 408 24.05 20.99 7.93
CA GLY A 408 23.94 19.54 8.00
C GLY A 408 24.65 18.96 9.23
N GLU A 409 25.81 19.49 9.60
CA GLU A 409 26.54 19.09 10.79
C GLU A 409 25.80 19.53 12.05
N ALA A 410 25.33 20.80 12.10
CA ALA A 410 24.51 21.29 13.20
C ALA A 410 23.26 20.43 13.43
N TYR A 411 22.58 20.02 12.35
CA TYR A 411 21.39 19.19 12.44
C TYR A 411 21.69 17.80 13.03
N LYS A 412 22.82 17.19 12.67
CA LYS A 412 23.23 15.88 13.21
C LYS A 412 23.45 15.91 14.73
N LEU A 413 23.82 17.05 15.31
CA LEU A 413 23.99 17.21 16.75
C LEU A 413 22.67 17.08 17.53
N LEU A 414 21.53 17.27 16.88
CA LEU A 414 20.24 17.33 17.54
C LEU A 414 19.68 15.96 17.94
N GLY A 415 20.29 14.87 17.45
CA GLY A 415 19.82 13.51 17.75
C GLY A 415 18.37 13.23 17.32
N ILE A 416 17.83 14.00 16.37
CA ILE A 416 16.46 13.83 15.88
C ILE A 416 16.40 12.55 15.03
N PRO A 417 15.46 11.62 15.31
CA PRO A 417 15.29 10.40 14.51
C PRO A 417 15.07 10.72 13.03
N SER A 418 15.80 10.00 12.16
CA SER A 418 15.60 10.11 10.72
C SER A 418 14.47 9.19 10.24
N VAL A 419 14.08 9.31 8.97
CA VAL A 419 13.10 8.39 8.37
C VAL A 419 13.64 6.95 8.33
N GLU A 420 14.95 6.80 8.19
CA GLU A 420 15.65 5.51 8.27
C GLU A 420 15.63 4.94 9.70
N THR A 421 15.73 5.77 10.74
CA THR A 421 15.56 5.33 12.14
C THR A 421 14.15 4.83 12.40
N VAL A 422 13.13 5.55 11.92
CA VAL A 422 11.74 5.10 11.98
C VAL A 422 11.57 3.76 11.27
N PHE A 423 12.10 3.65 10.05
CA PHE A 423 12.03 2.43 9.26
C PHE A 423 12.74 1.25 9.92
N ALA A 424 13.88 1.48 10.58
CA ALA A 424 14.59 0.47 11.35
C ALA A 424 13.70 -0.10 12.47
N LEU A 425 13.04 0.75 13.26
CA LEU A 425 12.12 0.27 14.30
C LEU A 425 10.95 -0.52 13.71
N GLN A 426 10.40 -0.07 12.59
CA GLN A 426 9.35 -0.82 11.88
C GLN A 426 9.84 -2.20 11.45
N MET A 427 11.09 -2.35 10.99
CA MET A 427 11.67 -3.65 10.65
C MET A 427 11.79 -4.55 11.89
N LEU A 428 12.23 -4.02 13.03
CA LEU A 428 12.36 -4.81 14.25
C LEU A 428 10.99 -5.33 14.72
N LEU A 429 9.99 -4.44 14.80
CA LEU A 429 8.64 -4.80 15.26
C LEU A 429 7.91 -5.72 14.27
N ILE A 430 8.05 -5.52 12.95
CA ILE A 430 7.35 -6.37 11.95
C ILE A 430 7.90 -7.79 11.91
N HIS A 431 9.17 -7.99 12.30
CA HIS A 431 9.77 -9.32 12.40
C HIS A 431 9.21 -10.08 13.60
N GLY A 432 9.07 -9.42 14.76
CA GLY A 432 8.43 -10.00 15.95
C GLY A 432 6.92 -10.20 15.78
N HIS A 433 6.28 -9.29 15.05
CA HIS A 433 4.82 -9.23 14.90
C HIS A 433 4.40 -9.11 13.43
N PRO A 434 4.50 -10.16 12.59
CA PRO A 434 4.12 -10.10 11.17
C PRO A 434 2.62 -9.89 10.93
N ASP A 435 1.79 -9.85 11.97
CA ASP A 435 0.35 -9.62 11.91
C ASP A 435 0.00 -8.12 11.74
N VAL A 436 0.94 -7.22 12.04
CA VAL A 436 0.81 -5.78 11.76
C VAL A 436 1.27 -5.40 10.34
N THR A 437 1.10 -4.14 9.94
CA THR A 437 1.38 -3.69 8.55
C THR A 437 1.96 -2.28 8.54
N ASP A 438 2.49 -1.81 7.40
CA ASP A 438 2.96 -0.42 7.26
C ASP A 438 1.89 0.61 7.69
N ALA A 439 0.63 0.36 7.31
CA ALA A 439 -0.49 1.21 7.69
C ALA A 439 -0.76 1.24 9.20
N PHE A 440 -0.46 0.14 9.93
CA PHE A 440 -0.55 0.12 11.39
C PHE A 440 0.44 1.12 11.98
N PHE A 441 1.71 1.10 11.55
CA PHE A 441 2.72 2.01 12.07
C PHE A 441 2.47 3.47 11.71
N LEU A 442 2.07 3.75 10.47
CA LEU A 442 1.81 5.13 10.00
C LEU A 442 0.54 5.72 10.61
N GLY A 443 -0.42 4.88 11.00
CA GLY A 443 -1.67 5.26 11.65
C GLY A 443 -1.65 5.17 13.17
N LEU A 444 -0.52 4.83 13.79
CA LEU A 444 -0.45 4.58 15.23
C LEU A 444 -0.47 5.89 16.03
N GLU A 445 -1.66 6.25 16.50
CA GLU A 445 -1.88 7.33 17.46
C GLU A 445 -1.55 6.84 18.87
N LEU A 446 -0.43 7.30 19.44
CA LEU A 446 -0.04 6.95 20.81
C LEU A 446 -0.92 7.59 21.86
N TYR A 447 -1.32 8.83 21.59
CA TYR A 447 -2.10 9.65 22.49
C TYR A 447 -3.50 9.90 21.94
N ASP A 448 -4.47 9.95 22.83
CA ASP A 448 -5.80 10.37 22.48
C ASP A 448 -5.89 11.91 22.31
N LYS A 449 -7.08 12.42 21.98
CA LYS A 449 -7.31 13.87 21.82
C LYS A 449 -7.21 14.65 23.13
N ARG A 450 -7.26 13.98 24.29
CA ARG A 450 -7.22 14.61 25.62
C ARG A 450 -5.79 14.76 26.14
N GLY A 451 -4.83 14.00 25.63
CA GLY A 451 -3.47 14.01 26.13
C GLY A 451 -2.98 12.67 26.66
N ASP A 452 -3.86 11.68 26.77
CA ASP A 452 -3.60 10.45 27.51
C ASP A 452 -2.88 9.43 26.62
N LEU A 453 -1.85 8.77 27.18
CA LEU A 453 -1.11 7.71 26.48
C LEU A 453 -1.96 6.43 26.46
N THR A 454 -2.70 6.21 25.38
CA THR A 454 -3.69 5.12 25.29
C THR A 454 -3.23 3.92 24.49
N ALA A 455 -2.28 4.10 23.55
CA ALA A 455 -1.84 2.99 22.69
C ALA A 455 -0.75 2.13 23.32
N LEU A 456 0.03 2.67 24.26
CA LEU A 456 1.07 1.93 24.96
C LEU A 456 0.61 1.70 26.40
N THR A 457 0.16 0.48 26.69
CA THR A 457 -0.42 0.12 27.98
C THR A 457 0.34 -1.03 28.62
N LYS A 458 0.38 -1.05 29.96
CA LYS A 458 0.91 -2.19 30.71
C LYS A 458 -0.23 -3.18 30.99
N THR A 459 0.00 -4.45 30.66
CA THR A 459 -0.93 -5.55 30.92
C THR A 459 -0.91 -5.94 32.41
N GLU A 460 -1.88 -6.75 32.83
CA GLU A 460 -1.94 -7.27 34.21
C GLU A 460 -0.69 -8.09 34.60
N SER A 461 -0.08 -8.79 33.63
CA SER A 461 1.17 -9.54 33.82
C SER A 461 2.41 -8.65 33.87
N GLY A 462 2.26 -7.34 33.67
CA GLY A 462 3.35 -6.37 33.70
C GLY A 462 4.07 -6.17 32.36
N ALA A 463 3.76 -6.94 31.33
CA ALA A 463 4.28 -6.75 29.97
C ALA A 463 3.64 -5.53 29.29
N TYR A 464 4.37 -4.86 28.40
CA TYR A 464 3.84 -3.74 27.62
C TYR A 464 3.13 -4.24 26.36
N GLN A 465 2.08 -3.53 25.96
CA GLN A 465 1.29 -3.82 24.78
C GLN A 465 1.12 -2.55 23.95
N LEU A 466 1.23 -2.68 22.63
CA LEU A 466 0.98 -1.61 21.67
C LEU A 466 -0.34 -1.87 20.94
N THR A 467 -1.23 -0.88 20.92
CA THR A 467 -2.57 -0.96 20.32
C THR A 467 -2.72 0.05 19.19
N GLY A 468 -3.05 -0.42 17.99
CA GLY A 468 -3.28 0.40 16.81
C GLY A 468 -4.46 -0.08 15.99
N TYR A 469 -4.79 0.64 14.92
CA TYR A 469 -6.00 0.38 14.13
C TYR A 469 -5.69 0.15 12.64
N LYS A 470 -6.45 -0.76 12.03
CA LYS A 470 -6.42 -1.10 10.61
C LYS A 470 -7.77 -0.74 10.00
N ASP A 471 -7.89 0.49 9.51
CA ASP A 471 -9.16 1.06 9.02
C ASP A 471 -9.87 0.19 7.97
N ARG A 472 -9.10 -0.47 7.09
CA ARG A 472 -9.66 -1.35 6.04
C ARG A 472 -10.31 -2.64 6.54
N ALA A 473 -10.12 -3.02 7.80
CA ALA A 473 -10.70 -4.25 8.35
C ALA A 473 -12.13 -4.08 8.88
N GLY A 474 -12.58 -2.83 9.10
CA GLY A 474 -13.96 -2.49 9.49
C GLY A 474 -14.36 -2.90 10.92
N GLY A 475 -15.08 -2.02 11.61
CA GLY A 475 -15.72 -2.29 12.91
C GLY A 475 -14.75 -2.84 13.97
N HIS A 476 -15.20 -3.87 14.69
CA HIS A 476 -14.47 -4.50 15.80
C HIS A 476 -13.16 -5.21 15.37
N ASN A 477 -12.97 -5.50 14.07
CA ASN A 477 -11.75 -6.16 13.56
C ASN A 477 -10.61 -5.18 13.23
N SER A 478 -10.85 -3.87 13.39
CA SER A 478 -9.87 -2.82 13.10
C SER A 478 -8.76 -2.74 14.15
N GLU A 479 -9.07 -3.00 15.42
CA GLU A 479 -8.09 -2.97 16.50
C GLU A 479 -7.06 -4.11 16.36
N ARG A 480 -5.79 -3.78 16.57
CA ARG A 480 -4.66 -4.71 16.61
C ARG A 480 -3.82 -4.43 17.83
N LYS A 481 -3.52 -5.49 18.57
CA LYS A 481 -2.80 -5.47 19.84
C LYS A 481 -1.59 -6.37 19.70
N ILE A 482 -0.40 -5.82 19.89
CA ILE A 482 0.85 -6.59 19.92
C ILE A 482 1.45 -6.52 21.31
N LEU A 483 1.83 -7.69 21.84
CA LEU A 483 2.52 -7.79 23.13
C LEU A 483 4.01 -7.61 22.89
N LEU A 484 4.61 -6.61 23.53
CA LEU A 484 6.03 -6.29 23.33
C LEU A 484 6.90 -7.16 24.23
N SER A 485 8.03 -7.62 23.69
CA SER A 485 9.15 -8.10 24.50
C SER A 485 9.82 -6.96 25.27
N ASP A 486 10.71 -7.30 26.21
CA ASP A 486 11.49 -6.30 26.94
C ASP A 486 12.37 -5.46 25.99
N GLU A 487 13.04 -6.10 25.03
CA GLU A 487 13.86 -5.43 24.02
C GLU A 487 13.00 -4.47 23.15
N GLU A 488 11.82 -4.93 22.73
CA GLU A 488 10.88 -4.11 21.94
C GLU A 488 10.33 -2.92 22.73
N THR A 489 10.07 -3.13 24.03
CA THR A 489 9.61 -2.08 24.95
C THR A 489 10.66 -0.98 25.05
N GLU A 490 11.93 -1.34 25.24
CA GLU A 490 13.03 -0.38 25.30
C GLU A 490 13.12 0.45 24.02
N TRP A 491 12.99 -0.18 22.85
CA TRP A 491 13.03 0.53 21.56
C TRP A 491 11.87 1.52 21.38
N VAL A 492 10.67 1.12 21.79
CA VAL A 492 9.47 1.98 21.73
C VAL A 492 9.61 3.17 22.67
N GLN A 493 10.06 2.95 23.91
CA GLN A 493 10.28 4.02 24.90
C GLN A 493 11.41 4.97 24.52
N LEU A 494 12.50 4.45 23.95
CA LEU A 494 13.57 5.27 23.39
C LEU A 494 13.02 6.19 22.27
N THR A 495 12.22 5.64 21.35
CA THR A 495 11.62 6.42 20.25
C THR A 495 10.68 7.51 20.76
N LEU A 496 9.91 7.22 21.82
CA LEU A 496 9.09 8.20 22.52
C LEU A 496 9.94 9.37 23.04
N SER A 497 11.03 9.05 23.72
CA SER A 497 11.96 10.02 24.31
C SER A 497 12.62 10.90 23.25
N MET A 498 13.09 10.30 22.15
CA MET A 498 13.69 11.05 21.03
C MET A 498 12.72 12.02 20.35
N ASN A 499 11.42 11.69 20.30
CA ASN A 499 10.39 12.53 19.68
C ASN A 499 9.74 13.55 20.62
N GLN A 500 10.12 13.58 21.91
CA GLN A 500 9.43 14.37 22.92
C GLN A 500 9.43 15.88 22.60
N VAL A 501 10.61 16.44 22.26
CA VAL A 501 10.73 17.85 21.88
C VAL A 501 9.85 18.20 20.69
N LEU A 502 9.79 17.34 19.68
CA LEU A 502 8.96 17.55 18.49
C LEU A 502 7.47 17.53 18.84
N ARG A 503 7.07 16.61 19.72
CA ARG A 503 5.69 16.46 20.19
C ARG A 503 5.23 17.67 20.98
N ASP A 504 6.07 18.18 21.87
CA ASP A 504 5.76 19.37 22.67
C ASP A 504 5.59 20.62 21.80
N GLU A 505 6.44 20.78 20.77
CA GLU A 505 6.27 21.86 19.79
C GLU A 505 4.93 21.77 19.04
N LEU A 506 4.58 20.59 18.52
CA LEU A 506 3.35 20.39 17.77
C LEU A 506 2.12 20.64 18.65
N ARG A 507 2.15 20.18 19.91
CA ARG A 507 1.08 20.44 20.89
C ARG A 507 0.93 21.94 21.16
N ALA A 508 2.03 22.66 21.38
CA ALA A 508 2.01 24.11 21.58
C ALA A 508 1.50 24.88 20.36
N ALA A 509 1.72 24.35 19.15
CA ALA A 509 1.23 24.91 17.89
C ALA A 509 -0.23 24.52 17.56
N GLY A 510 -0.89 23.71 18.39
CA GLY A 510 -2.24 23.19 18.11
C GLY A 510 -2.29 22.22 16.92
N ASN A 511 -1.16 21.62 16.54
CA ASN A 511 -1.08 20.64 15.46
C ASN A 511 -1.29 19.22 15.98
N ASP A 512 -2.40 18.61 15.60
CA ASP A 512 -2.87 17.29 16.05
C ASP A 512 -1.94 16.11 15.73
N GLU A 513 -0.94 16.28 14.85
CA GLU A 513 0.05 15.23 14.56
C GLU A 513 0.91 14.83 15.78
N TRP A 514 0.96 15.65 16.84
CA TRP A 514 1.67 15.34 18.09
C TRP A 514 1.27 13.98 18.70
N ARG A 515 0.05 13.51 18.39
CA ARG A 515 -0.52 12.25 18.90
C ARG A 515 0.13 11.00 18.33
N TYR A 516 0.74 11.06 17.16
CA TYR A 516 1.30 9.89 16.46
C TYR A 516 2.61 9.40 17.08
N MET A 517 2.90 8.10 16.95
CA MET A 517 4.15 7.49 17.44
C MET A 517 5.40 8.13 16.83
N PHE A 518 5.40 8.22 15.50
CA PHE A 518 6.55 8.66 14.73
C PHE A 518 6.41 10.11 14.31
N LEU A 519 7.42 10.91 14.64
CA LEU A 519 7.58 12.28 14.20
C LEU A 519 8.97 12.45 13.58
N HIS A 520 9.11 13.35 12.62
CA HIS A 520 10.39 13.67 12.00
C HIS A 520 10.37 15.09 11.41
N THR A 521 11.52 15.58 10.92
CA THR A 521 11.64 16.89 10.25
C THR A 521 12.28 16.79 8.86
N ALA A 522 12.26 15.60 8.27
CA ALA A 522 12.84 15.27 6.96
C ALA A 522 14.34 15.64 6.81
N GLY A 523 15.12 15.56 7.88
CA GLY A 523 16.58 15.80 7.84
C GLY A 523 16.96 17.28 7.72
N ARG A 524 16.06 18.20 8.10
CA ARG A 524 16.26 19.65 7.98
C ARG A 524 15.60 20.39 9.14
N PHE A 525 15.98 21.67 9.31
CA PHE A 525 15.34 22.60 10.24
C PHE A 525 13.96 23.02 9.71
N ALA A 526 13.00 22.12 9.85
CA ALA A 526 11.61 22.29 9.42
C ALA A 526 10.66 22.00 10.58
N THR A 527 9.42 22.42 10.43
CA THR A 527 8.34 22.07 11.35
C THR A 527 8.19 20.55 11.37
N PRO A 528 8.03 19.93 12.55
CA PRO A 528 7.84 18.49 12.65
C PRO A 528 6.58 18.03 11.92
N SER A 529 6.59 16.79 11.45
CA SER A 529 5.43 16.14 10.87
C SER A 529 5.50 14.63 11.08
N LYS A 530 4.41 13.92 10.79
CA LYS A 530 4.43 12.46 10.66
C LYS A 530 5.19 12.01 9.40
N PRO A 531 5.90 10.86 9.43
CA PRO A 531 6.57 10.31 8.27
C PRO A 531 5.59 9.68 7.28
N GLU A 532 6.02 9.61 6.01
CA GLU A 532 5.42 8.74 5.00
C GLU A 532 6.20 7.42 4.89
N SER A 533 5.61 6.41 4.24
CA SER A 533 6.32 5.16 3.90
C SER A 533 7.61 5.47 3.16
N ILE A 534 8.72 4.88 3.61
CA ILE A 534 9.98 4.99 2.90
C ILE A 534 9.86 4.32 1.52
N LYS A 535 10.31 5.01 0.49
CA LYS A 535 10.39 4.46 -0.88
C LYS A 535 11.83 4.15 -1.19
N LEU A 536 12.16 2.87 -1.37
CA LEU A 536 13.48 2.38 -1.71
C LEU A 536 13.42 1.80 -3.12
N ASN A 537 13.75 2.62 -4.12
CA ASN A 537 13.83 2.21 -5.52
C ASN A 537 14.98 2.97 -6.20
N ASP A 538 15.28 2.63 -7.45
CA ASP A 538 16.42 3.18 -8.19
C ASP A 538 16.41 4.72 -8.29
N LYS A 539 15.22 5.35 -8.23
CA LYS A 539 15.10 6.82 -8.26
C LYS A 539 15.39 7.46 -6.91
N THR A 540 15.08 6.78 -5.80
CA THR A 540 15.16 7.34 -4.45
C THR A 540 16.41 6.89 -3.68
N ILE A 541 17.00 5.74 -4.01
CA ILE A 541 18.13 5.14 -3.30
C ILE A 541 19.38 6.03 -3.29
N LYS A 542 19.57 6.85 -4.34
CA LYS A 542 20.66 7.84 -4.41
C LYS A 542 20.63 8.87 -3.26
N PHE A 543 19.48 9.07 -2.63
CA PHE A 543 19.31 9.95 -1.48
C PHE A 543 19.43 9.21 -0.13
N ARG A 544 19.91 7.96 -0.13
CA ARG A 544 20.01 7.07 1.04
C ARG A 544 21.42 6.47 1.17
N ARG A 545 22.46 7.24 0.82
CA ARG A 545 23.87 6.79 0.80
C ARG A 545 24.32 6.19 2.14
N GLU A 546 24.01 6.83 3.25
CA GLU A 546 24.40 6.33 4.57
C GLU A 546 23.79 4.93 4.86
N MET A 547 22.53 4.71 4.48
CA MET A 547 21.89 3.40 4.61
C MET A 547 22.59 2.36 3.74
N VAL A 548 22.93 2.70 2.49
CA VAL A 548 23.69 1.82 1.57
C VAL A 548 25.04 1.45 2.17
N GLU A 549 25.79 2.43 2.68
CA GLU A 549 27.10 2.21 3.30
C GLU A 549 27.01 1.31 4.54
N GLU A 550 26.00 1.50 5.39
CA GLU A 550 25.76 0.63 6.54
C GLU A 550 25.48 -0.82 6.13
N PHE A 551 24.61 -1.05 5.14
CA PHE A 551 24.35 -2.41 4.65
C PHE A 551 25.58 -3.04 3.99
N MET A 552 26.39 -2.27 3.25
CA MET A 552 27.64 -2.76 2.67
C MET A 552 28.60 -3.25 3.75
N VAL A 553 28.81 -2.44 4.80
CA VAL A 553 29.70 -2.78 5.92
C VAL A 553 29.17 -3.96 6.71
N LEU A 554 27.88 -3.96 7.06
CA LEU A 554 27.29 -5.00 7.92
C LEU A 554 27.11 -6.34 7.21
N GLY A 555 26.86 -6.31 5.89
CA GLY A 555 26.61 -7.49 5.06
C GLY A 555 27.82 -7.98 4.28
N ASN A 556 28.93 -7.24 4.26
CA ASN A 556 30.11 -7.53 3.44
C ASN A 556 29.75 -7.75 1.95
N ARG A 557 28.94 -6.84 1.38
CA ARG A 557 28.41 -6.92 0.01
C ARG A 557 28.95 -5.78 -0.84
N SER A 558 29.09 -6.01 -2.14
CA SER A 558 29.40 -4.94 -3.09
C SER A 558 28.28 -3.89 -3.12
N GLU A 559 28.59 -2.68 -3.56
CA GLU A 559 27.61 -1.59 -3.68
C GLU A 559 26.45 -2.00 -4.60
N PHE A 560 26.75 -2.61 -5.74
CA PHE A 560 25.74 -3.07 -6.69
C PHE A 560 24.77 -4.09 -6.07
N ALA A 561 25.30 -5.10 -5.38
CA ALA A 561 24.47 -6.11 -4.70
C ALA A 561 23.64 -5.48 -3.57
N THR A 562 24.21 -4.53 -2.84
CA THR A 562 23.56 -3.83 -1.74
C THR A 562 22.42 -2.94 -2.22
N VAL A 563 22.62 -2.15 -3.28
CA VAL A 563 21.57 -1.31 -3.86
C VAL A 563 20.41 -2.17 -4.35
N ARG A 564 20.68 -3.27 -5.06
CA ARG A 564 19.64 -4.21 -5.52
C ARG A 564 18.85 -4.81 -4.35
N PHE A 565 19.52 -5.15 -3.25
CA PHE A 565 18.90 -5.66 -2.04
C PHE A 565 17.99 -4.60 -1.38
N ILE A 566 18.50 -3.39 -1.14
CA ILE A 566 17.75 -2.32 -0.48
C ILE A 566 16.56 -1.86 -1.32
N SER A 567 16.68 -1.84 -2.66
CA SER A 567 15.57 -1.48 -3.57
C SER A 567 14.37 -2.45 -3.49
N ARG A 568 14.52 -3.60 -2.83
CA ARG A 568 13.43 -4.57 -2.59
C ARG A 568 12.90 -4.52 -1.15
N LEU A 569 13.62 -3.83 -0.28
CA LEU A 569 13.28 -3.73 1.13
C LEU A 569 12.08 -2.80 1.33
N SER A 570 11.08 -3.28 2.05
CA SER A 570 9.91 -2.52 2.49
C SER A 570 9.28 -3.24 3.68
N VAL A 571 8.43 -2.55 4.45
CA VAL A 571 7.66 -3.21 5.54
C VAL A 571 6.86 -4.40 5.01
N THR A 572 6.29 -4.27 3.80
CA THR A 572 5.48 -5.34 3.20
C THR A 572 6.32 -6.54 2.76
N ALA A 573 7.47 -6.30 2.14
CA ALA A 573 8.36 -7.37 1.70
C ALA A 573 8.99 -8.09 2.90
N PHE A 574 9.44 -7.33 3.92
CA PHE A 574 10.05 -7.93 5.11
C PHE A 574 9.03 -8.70 5.95
N ARG A 575 7.81 -8.19 6.10
CA ARG A 575 6.69 -8.94 6.70
C ARG A 575 6.45 -10.28 6.00
N ALA A 576 6.47 -10.28 4.66
CA ALA A 576 6.29 -11.52 3.89
C ALA A 576 7.48 -12.47 4.10
N SER A 577 8.71 -11.96 4.09
CA SER A 577 9.91 -12.76 4.37
C SER A 577 9.90 -13.35 5.79
N ALA A 578 9.48 -12.60 6.80
CA ALA A 578 9.37 -13.08 8.18
C ALA A 578 8.32 -14.20 8.31
N ALA A 579 7.17 -14.05 7.66
CA ALA A 579 6.15 -15.10 7.62
C ALA A 579 6.62 -16.37 6.90
N VAL A 580 7.35 -16.22 5.78
CA VAL A 580 7.94 -17.37 5.08
C VAL A 580 9.01 -18.03 5.96
N GLU A 581 9.79 -17.28 6.73
CA GLU A 581 10.76 -17.85 7.68
C GLU A 581 10.09 -18.70 8.76
N ILE A 582 8.92 -18.28 9.28
CA ILE A 582 8.09 -19.09 10.19
C ILE A 582 7.66 -20.39 9.51
N PHE A 583 7.18 -20.33 8.26
CA PHE A 583 6.85 -21.53 7.49
C PHE A 583 8.07 -22.44 7.27
N LEU A 584 9.23 -21.88 6.95
CA LEU A 584 10.45 -22.67 6.75
C LEU A 584 10.93 -23.36 8.04
N ARG A 585 10.58 -22.81 9.20
CA ARG A 585 10.88 -23.40 10.51
C ARG A 585 9.89 -24.51 10.89
N ASP A 586 8.59 -24.23 10.78
CA ASP A 586 7.54 -25.07 11.35
C ASP A 586 6.87 -26.00 10.30
N HIS A 587 7.09 -25.72 9.02
CA HIS A 587 6.48 -26.36 7.85
C HIS A 587 4.94 -26.27 7.82
N ASP A 588 4.37 -25.35 8.59
CA ASP A 588 2.92 -25.22 8.75
C ASP A 588 2.38 -23.96 8.06
N VAL A 589 1.51 -24.17 7.06
CA VAL A 589 0.85 -23.11 6.31
C VAL A 589 -0.22 -22.37 7.13
N GLU A 590 -0.81 -23.02 8.14
CA GLU A 590 -1.74 -22.42 9.08
C GLU A 590 -1.01 -21.52 10.08
N GLU A 591 0.14 -21.97 10.59
CA GLU A 591 1.00 -21.15 11.46
C GLU A 591 1.44 -19.87 10.74
N MET A 592 1.89 -19.98 9.49
CA MET A 592 2.23 -18.83 8.65
C MET A 592 1.03 -17.89 8.45
N ALA A 593 -0.16 -18.45 8.19
CA ALA A 593 -1.38 -17.65 8.02
C ALA A 593 -1.75 -16.90 9.32
N ARG A 594 -1.62 -17.56 10.47
CA ARG A 594 -1.87 -16.99 11.79
C ARG A 594 -0.87 -15.89 12.12
N ALA A 595 0.42 -16.11 11.86
CA ALA A 595 1.48 -15.12 12.02
C ALA A 595 1.25 -13.88 11.14
N LEU A 596 0.66 -14.04 9.95
CA LEU A 596 0.25 -12.92 9.09
C LEU A 596 -1.03 -12.20 9.57
N GLY A 597 -1.68 -12.69 10.63
CA GLY A 597 -2.91 -12.13 11.19
C GLY A 597 -4.16 -12.45 10.37
N HIS A 598 -4.15 -13.54 9.59
CA HIS A 598 -5.33 -14.04 8.87
C HIS A 598 -6.23 -14.86 9.81
N LYS A 599 -7.56 -14.82 9.58
CA LYS A 599 -8.53 -15.55 10.43
C LYS A 599 -8.48 -17.08 10.24
N GLY A 600 -7.92 -17.54 9.14
CA GLY A 600 -7.76 -18.95 8.79
C GLY A 600 -6.91 -19.07 7.52
N TYR A 601 -6.55 -20.31 7.18
CA TYR A 601 -5.84 -20.59 5.95
C TYR A 601 -6.74 -20.34 4.72
N THR A 602 -6.18 -19.73 3.69
CA THR A 602 -6.83 -19.60 2.37
C THR A 602 -5.75 -19.67 1.31
N SER A 603 -5.79 -20.72 0.48
CA SER A 603 -4.77 -20.97 -0.55
C SER A 603 -4.57 -19.77 -1.50
N THR A 604 -5.66 -19.10 -1.90
CA THR A 604 -5.60 -17.90 -2.76
C THR A 604 -4.89 -16.71 -2.10
N LEU A 605 -4.97 -16.58 -0.78
CA LEU A 605 -4.32 -15.51 -0.03
C LEU A 605 -2.86 -15.86 0.26
N LEU A 606 -2.58 -17.10 0.67
CA LEU A 606 -1.22 -17.53 1.02
C LEU A 606 -0.30 -17.64 -0.20
N SER A 607 -0.82 -18.02 -1.37
CA SER A 607 -0.08 -18.06 -2.64
C SER A 607 0.47 -16.69 -3.08
N SER A 608 0.00 -15.60 -2.47
CA SER A 608 0.57 -14.27 -2.66
C SER A 608 1.82 -14.00 -1.80
N TYR A 609 2.07 -14.81 -0.77
CA TYR A 609 3.20 -14.71 0.17
C TYR A 609 4.20 -15.84 0.00
N LEU A 610 3.73 -17.09 0.00
CA LEU A 610 4.56 -18.28 -0.12
C LEU A 610 4.81 -18.59 -1.61
N PRO A 611 6.05 -18.48 -2.11
CA PRO A 611 6.35 -18.76 -3.51
C PRO A 611 6.11 -20.24 -3.85
N GLU A 612 5.47 -20.48 -4.99
CA GLU A 612 5.13 -21.83 -5.49
C GLU A 612 6.31 -22.83 -5.45
N PRO A 613 7.55 -22.46 -5.85
CA PRO A 613 8.67 -23.40 -5.81
C PRO A 613 8.98 -23.92 -4.39
N ILE A 614 8.81 -23.06 -3.38
CA ILE A 614 9.02 -23.42 -1.97
C ILE A 614 7.91 -24.38 -1.52
N LEU A 615 6.65 -24.04 -1.82
CA LEU A 615 5.52 -24.89 -1.46
C LEU A 615 5.60 -26.28 -2.11
N ALA A 616 5.89 -26.33 -3.42
CA ALA A 616 6.00 -27.56 -4.19
C ALA A 616 7.11 -28.49 -3.67
N PHE A 617 8.24 -27.92 -3.19
CA PHE A 617 9.31 -28.69 -2.55
C PHE A 617 8.81 -29.42 -1.29
N PHE A 618 8.12 -28.70 -0.39
CA PHE A 618 7.60 -29.29 0.84
C PHE A 618 6.47 -30.29 0.57
N GLN A 619 5.57 -29.99 -0.36
CA GLN A 619 4.52 -30.94 -0.77
C GLN A 619 5.13 -32.24 -1.33
N THR A 620 6.14 -32.14 -2.20
CA THR A 620 6.85 -33.31 -2.74
C THR A 620 7.53 -34.10 -1.63
N ARG A 621 8.17 -33.40 -0.68
CA ARG A 621 8.81 -34.04 0.48
C ARG A 621 7.79 -34.77 1.36
N TRP A 622 6.64 -34.17 1.65
CA TRP A 622 5.57 -34.80 2.42
C TRP A 622 5.01 -36.04 1.73
N ILE A 623 4.79 -35.99 0.41
CA ILE A 623 4.37 -37.16 -0.37
C ILE A 623 5.39 -38.30 -0.22
N ARG A 624 6.70 -38.01 -0.33
CA ARG A 624 7.75 -39.02 -0.15
C ARG A 624 7.79 -39.58 1.27
N LEU A 625 7.65 -38.74 2.30
CA LEU A 625 7.59 -39.18 3.69
C LEU A 625 6.39 -40.10 3.92
N PHE A 626 5.21 -39.72 3.41
CA PHE A 626 3.99 -40.53 3.50
C PHE A 626 4.16 -41.88 2.80
N GLN A 627 4.64 -41.89 1.56
CA GLN A 627 4.92 -43.13 0.81
C GLN A 627 5.93 -44.02 1.53
N ARG A 628 7.00 -43.45 2.09
CA ARG A 628 8.00 -44.20 2.88
C ARG A 628 7.39 -44.77 4.16
N GLY A 629 6.46 -44.06 4.80
CA GLY A 629 5.64 -44.57 5.91
C GLY A 629 4.79 -45.78 5.52
N ILE A 630 4.15 -45.75 4.34
CA ILE A 630 3.41 -46.90 3.80
C ILE A 630 4.34 -48.09 3.59
N ILE A 631 5.50 -47.89 2.98
CA ILE A 631 6.50 -48.96 2.76
C ILE A 631 6.91 -49.56 4.10
N CYS A 632 7.22 -48.73 5.11
CA CYS A 632 7.60 -49.21 6.43
C CYS A 632 6.49 -50.06 7.09
N ARG A 633 5.23 -49.61 6.97
CA ARG A 633 4.09 -50.35 7.54
C ARG A 633 3.83 -51.66 6.79
N ALA A 634 3.97 -51.67 5.47
CA ALA A 634 3.80 -52.86 4.64
C ALA A 634 4.91 -53.89 4.87
N MET A 635 6.14 -53.42 5.13
CA MET A 635 7.34 -54.24 5.29
C MET A 635 7.69 -54.52 6.75
N LYS A 636 6.82 -54.18 7.72
CA LYS A 636 7.11 -54.23 9.16
C LYS A 636 7.61 -55.60 9.65
N ASP A 637 7.12 -56.68 9.03
CA ASP A 637 7.46 -58.06 9.38
C ASP A 637 8.54 -58.66 8.43
N SER A 638 9.03 -57.87 7.48
CA SER A 638 10.00 -58.32 6.48
C SER A 638 11.44 -58.10 6.96
N PRO A 639 12.33 -59.11 6.81
CA PRO A 639 13.75 -58.94 7.12
C PRO A 639 14.46 -57.94 6.19
N ARG A 640 13.83 -57.51 5.09
CA ARG A 640 14.37 -56.53 4.13
C ARG A 640 13.85 -55.10 4.32
N LEU A 641 13.17 -54.82 5.44
CA LEU A 641 12.58 -53.50 5.73
C LEU A 641 13.57 -52.34 5.52
N LEU A 642 14.77 -52.43 6.08
CA LEU A 642 15.78 -51.38 6.00
C LEU A 642 16.25 -51.16 4.55
N GLU A 643 16.43 -52.23 3.79
CA GLU A 643 16.86 -52.16 2.40
C GLU A 643 15.80 -51.49 1.52
N VAL A 644 14.55 -51.93 1.63
CA VAL A 644 13.44 -51.45 0.79
C VAL A 644 12.99 -50.04 1.19
N ALA A 645 13.06 -49.70 2.48
CA ALA A 645 12.79 -48.34 2.96
C ALA A 645 14.04 -47.45 2.94
N HIS A 646 15.18 -47.91 2.42
CA HIS A 646 16.45 -47.17 2.30
C HIS A 646 16.98 -46.56 3.61
N PHE A 647 16.87 -47.26 4.74
CA PHE A 647 17.48 -46.86 6.01
C PHE A 647 18.84 -47.54 6.20
N ALA A 648 19.84 -46.80 6.65
CA ALA A 648 21.16 -47.35 6.94
C ALA A 648 21.19 -48.15 8.25
N SER A 649 20.22 -47.93 9.15
CA SER A 649 20.14 -48.63 10.45
C SER A 649 18.72 -48.65 11.05
N MET A 650 18.50 -49.53 12.03
CA MET A 650 17.28 -49.55 12.84
C MET A 650 17.06 -48.25 13.63
N GLU A 651 18.12 -47.55 14.02
CA GLU A 651 18.02 -46.25 14.71
C GLU A 651 17.47 -45.15 13.78
N GLU A 652 17.91 -45.14 12.52
CA GLU A 652 17.39 -44.19 11.53
C GLU A 652 15.91 -44.47 11.22
N LEU A 653 15.53 -45.75 11.10
CA LEU A 653 14.13 -46.17 10.96
C LEU A 653 13.30 -45.78 12.19
N HIS A 654 13.82 -46.00 13.40
CA HIS A 654 13.11 -45.65 14.64
C HIS A 654 12.84 -44.16 14.72
N LYS A 655 13.85 -43.31 14.50
CA LYS A 655 13.69 -41.85 14.42
C LYS A 655 12.71 -41.43 13.33
N PHE A 656 12.72 -42.09 12.18
CA PHE A 656 11.75 -41.80 11.12
C PHE A 656 10.32 -42.13 11.58
N LEU A 657 10.11 -43.32 12.16
CA LEU A 657 8.79 -43.76 12.62
C LEU A 657 8.28 -42.90 13.78
N GLU A 658 9.12 -42.51 14.75
CA GLU A 658 8.71 -41.61 15.82
C GLU A 658 8.14 -40.28 15.30
N ASN A 659 8.74 -39.74 14.23
CA ASN A 659 8.38 -38.42 13.70
C ASN A 659 7.34 -38.47 12.57
N HIS A 660 7.21 -39.59 11.86
CA HIS A 660 6.46 -39.67 10.61
C HIS A 660 5.60 -40.94 10.47
N ALA A 661 5.52 -41.79 11.50
CA ALA A 661 4.69 -43.00 11.41
C ALA A 661 3.24 -42.64 11.14
N LEU A 662 2.63 -43.40 10.24
CA LEU A 662 1.19 -43.47 10.09
C LEU A 662 0.63 -43.95 11.43
N ARG A 663 -0.13 -43.09 12.10
CA ARG A 663 -0.83 -43.46 13.34
C ARG A 663 -1.79 -44.61 13.03
N GLU A 664 -2.00 -45.48 14.01
CA GLU A 664 -3.03 -46.50 13.86
C GLU A 664 -4.39 -45.82 13.72
N ILE A 665 -5.26 -46.41 12.89
CA ILE A 665 -6.65 -45.96 12.78
C ILE A 665 -7.22 -45.99 14.20
N PRO A 666 -7.78 -44.89 14.73
CA PRO A 666 -8.37 -44.90 16.07
C PRO A 666 -9.31 -46.09 16.29
N GLU A 667 -9.28 -46.73 17.46
CA GLU A 667 -10.08 -47.94 17.74
C GLU A 667 -11.59 -47.74 17.46
N HIS A 668 -12.09 -46.52 17.68
CA HIS A 668 -13.48 -46.16 17.38
C HIS A 668 -13.84 -46.17 15.89
N LEU A 669 -12.84 -46.07 15.01
CA LEU A 669 -12.97 -46.23 13.56
C LEU A 669 -12.68 -47.66 13.10
N GLN A 670 -11.92 -48.43 13.87
CA GLN A 670 -11.67 -49.85 13.59
C GLN A 670 -12.84 -50.75 14.01
N ASN A 671 -13.54 -50.39 15.08
CA ASN A 671 -14.65 -51.16 15.63
C ASN A 671 -15.89 -50.26 15.83
N PRO A 672 -16.95 -50.41 15.02
CA PRO A 672 -18.20 -49.64 15.13
C PRO A 672 -18.89 -49.76 16.50
N ASP A 673 -18.61 -50.83 17.25
CA ASP A 673 -19.18 -51.06 18.58
C ASP A 673 -18.31 -50.48 19.72
N TYR A 674 -17.13 -49.92 19.41
CA TYR A 674 -16.24 -49.31 20.40
C TYR A 674 -16.87 -48.12 21.13
N LEU A 675 -17.73 -47.36 20.44
CA LEU A 675 -18.52 -46.28 21.04
C LEU A 675 -19.56 -46.78 22.07
N LYS A 676 -19.80 -48.10 22.13
CA LYS A 676 -20.72 -48.74 23.10
C LYS A 676 -20.00 -49.33 24.32
N THR A 677 -18.67 -49.30 24.35
CA THR A 677 -17.88 -49.83 25.46
C THR A 677 -17.61 -48.78 26.55
N PRO A 678 -17.63 -49.14 27.84
CA PRO A 678 -17.37 -48.21 28.95
C PRO A 678 -16.00 -47.51 28.89
N ALA A 679 -15.01 -48.11 28.21
CA ALA A 679 -13.68 -47.53 28.01
C ALA A 679 -13.69 -46.26 27.14
N ALA A 680 -14.63 -46.13 26.19
CA ALA A 680 -14.78 -44.94 25.35
C ALA A 680 -15.32 -43.73 26.13
N ALA A 681 -16.06 -43.96 27.23
CA ALA A 681 -16.54 -42.89 28.10
C ALA A 681 -15.44 -42.29 28.99
N ALA A 682 -14.35 -43.03 29.26
CA ALA A 682 -13.23 -42.57 30.07
C ALA A 682 -12.20 -41.75 29.25
N ALA A 683 -12.03 -42.06 27.96
CA ALA A 683 -11.11 -41.35 27.05
C ALA A 683 -11.65 -39.99 26.55
N ALA A 684 -12.95 -39.71 26.72
CA ALA A 684 -13.57 -38.44 26.35
C ALA A 684 -13.22 -37.27 27.30
N ASN A 685 -12.44 -37.51 28.37
CA ASN A 685 -12.02 -36.50 29.34
C ASN A 685 -10.65 -35.88 29.03
N ASP A 686 -9.98 -36.28 27.94
CA ASP A 686 -8.77 -35.61 27.48
C ASP A 686 -9.13 -34.41 26.59
N SER A 687 -8.37 -33.33 26.70
CA SER A 687 -8.71 -31.95 26.28
C SER A 687 -8.91 -31.68 24.78
N ASP A 688 -9.14 -32.71 23.96
CA ASP A 688 -9.37 -32.63 22.50
C ASP A 688 -10.84 -32.95 22.12
N ALA A 689 -11.73 -33.09 23.10
CA ALA A 689 -13.11 -33.56 22.95
C ALA A 689 -14.07 -32.69 22.10
N ASP A 690 -13.64 -31.50 21.65
CA ASP A 690 -14.51 -30.55 20.93
C ASP A 690 -14.39 -30.60 19.40
N LYS A 691 -13.54 -31.49 18.84
CA LYS A 691 -13.54 -31.78 17.41
C LYS A 691 -14.02 -33.22 17.18
N PRO A 692 -15.19 -33.44 16.53
CA PRO A 692 -15.56 -34.80 16.13
C PRO A 692 -14.43 -35.36 15.27
N GLY A 693 -14.00 -36.58 15.55
CA GLY A 693 -12.97 -37.25 14.75
C GLY A 693 -13.40 -37.29 13.29
N GLN A 694 -12.82 -36.43 12.46
CA GLN A 694 -13.08 -36.38 11.03
C GLN A 694 -12.06 -37.24 10.30
N VAL A 695 -12.54 -38.16 9.46
CA VAL A 695 -11.70 -38.91 8.52
C VAL A 695 -11.80 -38.21 7.18
N ILE A 696 -10.69 -37.66 6.70
CA ILE A 696 -10.60 -37.05 5.38
C ILE A 696 -10.25 -38.14 4.37
N VAL A 697 -11.07 -38.29 3.34
CA VAL A 697 -10.92 -39.31 2.30
C VAL A 697 -10.63 -38.57 0.99
N SER A 698 -9.44 -38.77 0.43
CA SER A 698 -9.13 -38.22 -0.89
C SER A 698 -9.81 -39.07 -1.96
N ILE A 699 -10.67 -38.47 -2.77
CA ILE A 699 -11.44 -39.11 -3.83
C ILE A 699 -11.22 -38.39 -5.16
N ASP A 700 -10.93 -39.16 -6.18
CA ASP A 700 -10.93 -38.77 -7.59
C ASP A 700 -11.73 -39.81 -8.38
N THR A 701 -11.91 -39.59 -9.69
CA THR A 701 -12.63 -40.53 -10.56
C THR A 701 -12.08 -41.95 -10.47
N GLY A 702 -10.76 -42.15 -10.36
CA GLY A 702 -10.14 -43.46 -10.26
C GLY A 702 -10.46 -44.17 -8.94
N VAL A 703 -10.32 -43.46 -7.82
CA VAL A 703 -10.66 -43.97 -6.49
C VAL A 703 -12.14 -44.34 -6.41
N LEU A 704 -13.03 -43.46 -6.90
CA LEU A 704 -14.46 -43.73 -6.94
C LEU A 704 -14.79 -44.92 -7.85
N THR A 705 -14.14 -45.04 -9.01
CA THR A 705 -14.32 -46.19 -9.90
C THR A 705 -13.95 -47.49 -9.21
N ALA A 706 -12.84 -47.52 -8.48
CA ALA A 706 -12.40 -48.70 -7.73
C ALA A 706 -13.38 -49.07 -6.60
N LEU A 707 -13.81 -48.07 -5.81
CA LEU A 707 -14.77 -48.25 -4.72
C LEU A 707 -16.13 -48.75 -5.22
N LEU A 708 -16.63 -48.18 -6.31
CA LEU A 708 -17.88 -48.60 -6.95
C LEU A 708 -17.76 -49.98 -7.59
N SER A 709 -16.62 -50.31 -8.21
CA SER A 709 -16.35 -51.63 -8.79
C SER A 709 -16.28 -52.71 -7.72
N LEU A 710 -15.63 -52.44 -6.58
CA LEU A 710 -15.59 -53.36 -5.44
C LEU A 710 -17.00 -53.57 -4.87
N LYS A 711 -17.78 -52.49 -4.69
CA LYS A 711 -19.17 -52.58 -4.27
C LYS A 711 -19.99 -53.42 -5.24
N ALA A 712 -19.86 -53.18 -6.54
CA ALA A 712 -20.57 -53.93 -7.58
C ALA A 712 -20.23 -55.42 -7.52
N ALA A 713 -18.95 -55.78 -7.37
CA ALA A 713 -18.49 -57.16 -7.22
C ALA A 713 -19.08 -57.84 -5.97
N VAL A 714 -19.09 -57.14 -4.82
CA VAL A 714 -19.69 -57.67 -3.58
C VAL A 714 -21.21 -57.88 -3.74
N VAL A 715 -21.92 -56.93 -4.37
CA VAL A 715 -23.37 -57.04 -4.62
C VAL A 715 -23.68 -58.18 -5.57
N GLU A 716 -22.88 -58.35 -6.63
CA GLU A 716 -23.04 -59.43 -7.60
C GLU A 716 -22.79 -60.79 -6.94
N ALA A 717 -21.68 -60.96 -6.23
CA ALA A 717 -21.35 -62.20 -5.51
C ALA A 717 -22.42 -62.57 -4.47
N THR A 718 -23.06 -61.58 -3.83
CA THR A 718 -24.17 -61.80 -2.88
C THR A 718 -25.44 -62.29 -3.58
N LYS A 719 -25.67 -61.92 -4.85
CA LYS A 719 -26.85 -62.29 -5.64
C LYS A 719 -26.69 -63.64 -6.34
N THR A 720 -25.52 -63.91 -6.91
CA THR A 720 -25.29 -65.08 -7.77
C THR A 720 -24.77 -66.29 -7.00
N ASN A 721 -24.24 -66.09 -5.78
CA ASN A 721 -23.63 -67.12 -4.92
C ASN A 721 -22.88 -68.22 -5.71
N PRO A 722 -21.94 -67.86 -6.62
CA PRO A 722 -21.53 -68.77 -7.69
C PRO A 722 -20.65 -69.92 -7.20
N THR A 723 -20.07 -69.78 -6.01
CA THR A 723 -19.18 -70.76 -5.39
C THR A 723 -19.31 -70.58 -3.88
N GLY A 724 -19.29 -71.64 -3.07
CA GLY A 724 -19.33 -71.55 -1.60
C GLY A 724 -18.13 -70.85 -0.95
N ARG A 725 -17.49 -69.89 -1.62
CA ARG A 725 -16.42 -69.02 -1.16
C ARG A 725 -17.01 -67.91 -0.29
N GLN A 726 -16.54 -67.83 0.94
CA GLN A 726 -16.97 -66.79 1.85
C GLN A 726 -16.38 -65.44 1.44
N LEU A 727 -17.24 -64.42 1.36
CA LEU A 727 -16.82 -63.04 1.14
C LEU A 727 -15.92 -62.56 2.28
N CYS A 728 -14.86 -61.83 1.93
CA CYS A 728 -13.97 -61.21 2.87
C CYS A 728 -14.70 -60.11 3.66
N SER A 729 -14.59 -60.12 4.98
CA SER A 729 -15.19 -59.10 5.86
C SER A 729 -14.75 -57.68 5.52
N LYS A 730 -13.51 -57.51 5.03
CA LYS A 730 -13.00 -56.21 4.55
C LYS A 730 -13.70 -55.75 3.27
N ALA A 731 -14.01 -56.66 2.35
CA ALA A 731 -14.72 -56.33 1.12
C ALA A 731 -16.15 -55.84 1.43
N ILE A 732 -16.82 -56.49 2.38
CA ILE A 732 -18.14 -56.07 2.87
C ILE A 732 -18.07 -54.69 3.55
N TYR A 733 -17.03 -54.45 4.37
CA TYR A 733 -16.80 -53.15 4.99
C TYR A 733 -16.63 -52.04 3.94
N TRP A 734 -15.74 -52.24 2.98
CA TRP A 734 -15.46 -51.23 1.94
C TRP A 734 -16.67 -50.99 1.04
N ALA A 735 -17.47 -52.02 0.73
CA ALA A 735 -18.72 -51.82 0.00
C ALA A 735 -19.71 -50.91 0.74
N ARG A 736 -19.87 -51.09 2.07
CA ARG A 736 -20.71 -50.23 2.91
C ARG A 736 -20.14 -48.82 3.06
N PHE A 737 -18.82 -48.71 3.17
CA PHE A 737 -18.15 -47.40 3.19
C PHE A 737 -18.37 -46.65 1.88
N THR A 738 -18.28 -47.33 0.73
CA THR A 738 -18.62 -46.74 -0.58
C THR A 738 -20.04 -46.19 -0.60
N ASP A 739 -21.02 -46.87 -0.01
CA ASP A 739 -22.40 -46.34 0.08
C ASP A 739 -22.46 -45.01 0.82
N LEU A 740 -21.71 -44.86 1.91
CA LEU A 740 -21.65 -43.63 2.68
C LEU A 740 -20.98 -42.50 1.90
N VAL A 741 -19.88 -42.78 1.19
CA VAL A 741 -19.16 -41.80 0.37
C VAL A 741 -20.04 -41.31 -0.79
N VAL A 742 -20.70 -42.23 -1.51
CA VAL A 742 -21.60 -41.86 -2.62
C VAL A 742 -22.74 -40.99 -2.10
N LYS A 743 -23.36 -41.40 -0.99
CA LYS A 743 -24.44 -40.63 -0.37
C LYS A 743 -23.99 -39.23 0.04
N ASP A 744 -22.82 -39.08 0.64
CA ASP A 744 -22.27 -37.78 1.04
C ASP A 744 -22.02 -36.85 -0.17
N ILE A 745 -21.50 -37.40 -1.28
CA ILE A 745 -21.32 -36.65 -2.53
C ILE A 745 -22.68 -36.22 -3.12
N GLU A 746 -23.65 -37.13 -3.17
CA GLU A 746 -24.99 -36.87 -3.74
C GLU A 746 -25.82 -35.89 -2.90
N GLU A 747 -25.67 -35.91 -1.58
CA GLU A 747 -26.32 -34.95 -0.66
C GLU A 747 -25.58 -33.60 -0.60
N GLY A 748 -24.35 -33.54 -1.13
CA GLY A 748 -23.50 -32.36 -1.18
C GLY A 748 -23.84 -31.35 -2.28
N LEU A 749 -23.16 -30.20 -2.26
CA LEU A 749 -23.29 -29.12 -3.26
C LEU A 749 -22.00 -28.90 -4.08
N ASP A 750 -21.03 -29.80 -3.98
CA ASP A 750 -19.73 -29.68 -4.67
C ASP A 750 -19.82 -30.26 -6.08
N SER A 751 -19.80 -29.39 -7.09
CA SER A 751 -19.94 -29.78 -8.50
C SER A 751 -18.80 -30.69 -8.98
N ASP A 752 -17.59 -30.50 -8.48
CA ASP A 752 -16.43 -31.26 -8.96
C ASP A 752 -16.50 -32.71 -8.47
N LEU A 753 -17.00 -32.94 -7.25
CA LEU A 753 -17.21 -34.28 -6.70
C LEU A 753 -18.35 -35.02 -7.41
N ILE A 754 -19.42 -34.31 -7.79
CA ILE A 754 -20.52 -34.86 -8.59
C ILE A 754 -20.00 -35.29 -9.96
N ASP A 755 -19.24 -34.43 -10.65
CA ASP A 755 -18.63 -34.73 -11.95
C ASP A 755 -17.69 -35.96 -11.86
N HIS A 756 -16.86 -36.05 -10.81
CA HIS A 756 -16.01 -37.21 -10.59
C HIS A 756 -16.81 -38.50 -10.36
N LEU A 757 -17.92 -38.43 -9.62
CA LEU A 757 -18.81 -39.57 -9.36
C LEU A 757 -19.52 -40.02 -10.64
N GLU A 758 -20.07 -39.11 -11.44
CA GLU A 758 -20.69 -39.42 -12.74
C GLU A 758 -19.68 -40.09 -13.68
N ALA A 759 -18.48 -39.51 -13.80
CA ALA A 759 -17.41 -40.10 -14.61
C ALA A 759 -17.01 -41.51 -14.10
N ALA A 760 -16.95 -41.71 -12.78
CA ALA A 760 -16.61 -43.00 -12.19
C ALA A 760 -17.69 -44.07 -12.45
N GLN A 761 -18.97 -43.70 -12.38
CA GLN A 761 -20.10 -44.59 -12.65
C GLN A 761 -20.05 -45.17 -14.08
N HIS A 762 -19.56 -44.41 -15.05
CA HIS A 762 -19.37 -44.89 -16.43
C HIS A 762 -18.28 -45.95 -16.58
N HIS A 763 -17.35 -46.06 -15.62
CA HIS A 763 -16.20 -46.95 -15.69
C HIS A 763 -16.23 -48.11 -14.69
N VAL A 764 -17.34 -48.29 -13.97
CA VAL A 764 -17.52 -49.37 -12.98
C VAL A 764 -17.41 -50.74 -13.66
N ASN A 765 -16.56 -51.61 -13.10
CA ASN A 765 -16.40 -52.98 -13.58
C ASN A 765 -16.18 -53.96 -12.42
N ALA A 766 -17.22 -54.73 -12.09
CA ALA A 766 -17.20 -55.74 -11.03
C ALA A 766 -16.12 -56.83 -11.25
N SER A 767 -15.93 -57.28 -12.49
CA SER A 767 -14.97 -58.36 -12.82
C SER A 767 -13.53 -58.03 -12.42
N HIS A 768 -13.14 -56.75 -12.45
CA HIS A 768 -11.79 -56.32 -12.07
C HIS A 768 -11.50 -56.51 -10.57
N MET A 769 -12.54 -56.64 -9.75
CA MET A 769 -12.44 -56.76 -8.29
C MET A 769 -12.87 -58.15 -7.78
N GLU A 770 -13.25 -59.07 -8.66
CA GLU A 770 -13.83 -60.36 -8.28
C GLU A 770 -12.88 -61.24 -7.45
N ASP A 771 -11.60 -61.30 -7.82
CA ASP A 771 -10.61 -62.09 -7.06
C ASP A 771 -10.28 -61.48 -5.69
N LEU A 772 -10.54 -60.17 -5.49
CA LEU A 772 -10.21 -59.42 -4.27
C LEU A 772 -11.26 -59.56 -3.16
N ILE A 773 -12.51 -59.91 -3.51
CA ILE A 773 -13.64 -59.85 -2.57
C ILE A 773 -13.83 -61.13 -1.75
N TYR A 774 -13.14 -62.22 -2.09
CA TYR A 774 -13.23 -63.50 -1.36
C TYR A 774 -12.13 -63.63 -0.31
N ALA A 775 -12.39 -64.38 0.76
CA ALA A 775 -11.37 -64.69 1.75
C ALA A 775 -10.27 -65.57 1.11
N THR A 776 -9.00 -65.14 1.21
CA THR A 776 -7.86 -66.00 0.90
C THR A 776 -7.84 -67.17 1.89
N ALA A 777 -7.79 -68.41 1.38
CA ALA A 777 -7.51 -69.58 2.21
C ALA A 777 -6.19 -69.35 2.94
N SER A 778 -6.26 -69.22 4.26
CA SER A 778 -5.13 -69.07 5.17
C SER A 778 -4.24 -70.31 5.18
#